data_AF-A0AAN4TLA2-F1
#
_entry.id   AF-A0AAN4TLA2-F1
#
_cell.length_a   1.000
_cell.length_b   1.000
_cell.length_c   1.000
_cell.angle_alpha   90.00
_cell.angle_beta   90.00
_cell.angle_gamma   90.00
#
_symmetry.space_group_name_H-M   'P 1'
#
loop_
_entity.id
_entity.type
_entity.pdbx_description
1 polymer ?
#
loop_
_entity_poly.entity_id
_entity_poly.type
_entity_poly.pdbx_seq_one_letter_code
_entity_poly.pdbx_strand_id
1 'polypeptide(L)'
;MIRRFRLEQKSLYEKLVIAQRLSDMLEKFLDGRRAPLEIGAEQGGIEEWDDVVIVHSRDSFEHLQIKRQSTPFCTKDPDMRVYLAKLAEKRLAREKSKAAKGGKAASVPLVTDKPVTDSPIATDDDIGADEAVATLVAVDDPANADDAADTAKDSLSVLDSAFSSLARHARAGTFAQLPERRFQLTLLGAHLSIKDKLTVNHLDELCKLCRQIGLNPDDLAKRVDGPTTRAHLWLTTWCGFEDWTQIIDTLKRVTVVCMGNDATLQQRSVESLGRHFTNPERALEQLISVITAEVSDVSALGCHAIIHELRDELRPDIETWAQYLLGDEVQPSGKTWSFSGTHDLGALAPRTAQGVVNHLWGSAPGNRKLRVYAPYSPPIGANLTLPSAILRMALHLPHGSQSLMQGAQTWRTNVGHEVGHTLGCAESDLKDLSWMDNTEALVSSLDHEFKTLSAARAEAVALASAMDDLVWQRLTQSVSAKLTAVKDSDLADAMEAIWLEWLDGFTKNPESRRQFLEQLLYPETEGKNATHALRLGPRTVDLLVSAVELLLLVAVGVGGVGTAWKHFPEFGEVLSIALKYWSGPATGAPEVREISDDPLINVIGPSPAPVVILSGVSTPPSELLNTGMADDAESATSMAAERRPHLLVTRSGVFNQLRFGTLATVRQHFSKQLQDRLVARQSAIDTNTKGI
;
A
#
# COMPACT_ATOMS: atom_id res chain seq x y z
N MET A 1 21.47 5.10 -31.00
CA MET A 1 21.35 3.65 -31.23
C MET A 1 21.57 2.98 -29.89
N ILE A 2 20.50 2.54 -29.23
CA ILE A 2 20.55 2.00 -27.86
C ILE A 2 21.20 0.61 -27.91
N ARG A 3 22.14 0.32 -27.00
CA ARG A 3 22.74 -1.00 -26.87
C ARG A 3 21.84 -1.86 -25.98
N ARG A 4 21.45 -3.05 -26.45
CA ARG A 4 20.65 -4.00 -25.66
C ARG A 4 21.31 -4.30 -24.31
N PHE A 5 20.62 -3.97 -23.22
CA PHE A 5 20.88 -4.58 -21.92
C PHE A 5 20.74 -6.11 -22.03
N ARG A 6 21.64 -6.86 -21.38
CA ARG A 6 21.62 -8.33 -21.36
C ARG A 6 21.94 -8.84 -19.97
N LEU A 7 20.93 -9.00 -19.12
CA LEU A 7 21.11 -9.59 -17.78
C LEU A 7 21.47 -11.09 -17.79
N GLU A 8 21.36 -11.75 -18.94
CA GLU A 8 22.03 -13.03 -19.24
C GLU A 8 23.55 -12.98 -19.01
N GLN A 9 24.17 -11.78 -19.08
CA GLN A 9 25.61 -11.57 -18.95
C GLN A 9 26.04 -10.97 -17.60
N LYS A 10 25.11 -10.56 -16.72
CA LYS A 10 25.48 -10.10 -15.36
C LYS A 10 25.92 -11.27 -14.50
N SER A 11 27.03 -11.08 -13.78
CA SER A 11 27.62 -12.08 -12.89
C SER A 11 26.71 -12.41 -11.71
N LEU A 12 26.89 -13.61 -11.14
CA LEU A 12 26.17 -14.05 -9.93
C LEU A 12 26.29 -13.04 -8.79
N TYR A 13 27.46 -12.42 -8.62
CA TYR A 13 27.70 -11.39 -7.62
C TYR A 13 26.83 -10.14 -7.80
N GLU A 14 26.67 -9.65 -9.04
CA GLU A 14 25.80 -8.49 -9.31
C GLU A 14 24.34 -8.82 -9.02
N LYS A 15 23.89 -10.03 -9.37
CA LYS A 15 22.55 -10.52 -9.01
C LYS A 15 22.37 -10.64 -7.49
N LEU A 16 23.40 -11.09 -6.76
CA LEU A 16 23.39 -11.16 -5.29
C LEU A 16 23.42 -9.77 -4.62
N VAL A 17 24.10 -8.77 -5.19
CA VAL A 17 24.02 -7.37 -4.72
C VAL A 17 22.60 -6.83 -4.91
N ILE A 18 21.96 -7.08 -6.06
CA ILE A 18 20.57 -6.67 -6.30
C ILE A 18 19.62 -7.41 -5.34
N ALA A 19 19.78 -8.72 -5.17
CA ALA A 19 18.95 -9.52 -4.25
C ALA A 19 19.08 -9.06 -2.79
N GLN A 20 20.28 -8.69 -2.33
CA GLN A 20 20.49 -8.11 -1.00
C GLN A 20 19.77 -6.76 -0.87
N ARG A 21 19.85 -5.89 -1.89
CA ARG A 21 19.15 -4.59 -1.90
C ARG A 21 17.63 -4.72 -1.94
N LEU A 22 17.10 -5.72 -2.64
CA LEU A 22 15.68 -6.03 -2.64
C LEU A 22 15.23 -6.66 -1.31
N SER A 23 16.05 -7.50 -0.69
CA SER A 23 15.81 -8.04 0.66
C SER A 23 15.74 -6.91 1.71
N ASP A 24 16.71 -6.00 1.70
CA ASP A 24 16.75 -4.75 2.50
C ASP A 24 15.49 -3.89 2.31
N MET A 25 14.91 -3.89 1.11
CA MET A 25 13.76 -3.08 0.72
C MET A 25 12.45 -3.73 1.19
N LEU A 26 12.32 -5.04 1.01
CA LEU A 26 11.18 -5.84 1.48
C LEU A 26 11.07 -5.83 3.00
N GLU A 27 12.17 -6.09 3.73
CA GLU A 27 12.24 -6.07 5.20
C GLU A 27 11.72 -4.74 5.76
N LYS A 28 12.15 -3.61 5.16
CA LYS A 28 11.71 -2.27 5.56
C LYS A 28 10.24 -2.03 5.22
N PHE A 29 9.80 -2.35 4.00
CA PHE A 29 8.42 -2.15 3.57
C PHE A 29 7.43 -2.94 4.44
N LEU A 30 7.73 -4.21 4.73
CA LEU A 30 6.87 -5.07 5.55
C LEU A 30 6.78 -4.56 7.00
N ASP A 31 7.90 -4.12 7.58
CA ASP A 31 7.94 -3.44 8.88
C ASP A 31 7.38 -2.00 8.89
N GLY A 32 6.94 -1.44 7.75
CA GLY A 32 6.48 -0.05 7.65
C GLY A 32 7.56 1.02 7.84
N ARG A 33 8.82 0.64 7.66
CA ARG A 33 9.99 1.53 7.64
C ARG A 33 10.21 2.07 6.22
N ARG A 34 10.88 3.23 6.13
CA ARG A 34 11.14 3.90 4.85
C ARG A 34 12.08 3.08 3.96
N ALA A 35 11.52 2.53 2.88
CA ALA A 35 12.23 1.77 1.85
C ALA A 35 12.36 2.58 0.54
N PRO A 36 13.24 2.19 -0.41
CA PRO A 36 13.11 2.62 -1.80
C PRO A 36 11.75 2.27 -2.41
N LEU A 37 11.36 2.98 -3.47
CA LEU A 37 10.13 2.69 -4.22
C LEU A 37 10.32 1.45 -5.11
N GLU A 38 11.42 1.44 -5.85
CA GLU A 38 11.75 0.46 -6.88
C GLU A 38 13.26 0.44 -7.17
N ILE A 39 13.74 -0.69 -7.70
CA ILE A 39 15.12 -0.86 -8.17
C ILE A 39 15.08 -1.34 -9.63
N GLY A 40 15.69 -0.58 -10.54
CA GLY A 40 15.65 -0.84 -11.98
C GLY A 40 17.00 -0.74 -12.68
N ALA A 41 16.97 -0.91 -13.99
CA ALA A 41 18.07 -0.63 -14.91
C ALA A 41 17.74 0.58 -15.80
N GLU A 42 18.76 1.23 -16.37
CA GLU A 42 18.68 2.19 -17.50
C GLU A 42 17.59 3.30 -17.45
N GLN A 43 17.32 3.86 -16.26
CA GLN A 43 16.70 5.21 -16.16
C GLN A 43 17.72 6.32 -15.81
N GLY A 44 18.99 5.95 -15.66
CA GLY A 44 20.08 6.88 -15.40
C GLY A 44 20.61 7.52 -16.68
N GLY A 45 20.85 8.83 -16.63
CA GLY A 45 21.54 9.56 -17.69
C GLY A 45 23.01 9.84 -17.33
N ILE A 46 23.68 8.92 -16.62
CA ILE A 46 25.02 9.10 -16.06
C ILE A 46 25.88 7.87 -16.39
N GLU A 47 26.37 7.81 -17.63
CA GLU A 47 27.14 6.68 -18.15
C GLU A 47 28.26 6.21 -17.18
N GLU A 48 28.58 4.91 -17.21
CA GLU A 48 29.44 4.18 -16.27
C GLU A 48 28.89 3.99 -14.83
N TRP A 49 27.81 4.67 -14.41
CA TRP A 49 27.23 4.53 -13.05
C TRP A 49 25.85 3.85 -13.00
N ASP A 50 25.32 3.44 -14.16
CA ASP A 50 23.95 2.97 -14.32
C ASP A 50 23.84 1.42 -14.27
N ASP A 51 24.77 0.70 -13.59
CA ASP A 51 24.67 -0.77 -13.47
C ASP A 51 23.36 -1.17 -12.77
N VAL A 52 22.93 -0.39 -11.78
CA VAL A 52 21.60 -0.45 -11.12
C VAL A 52 21.21 0.97 -10.69
N VAL A 53 19.93 1.32 -10.82
CA VAL A 53 19.38 2.59 -10.28
C VAL A 53 18.33 2.29 -9.21
N ILE A 54 18.48 2.91 -8.04
CA ILE A 54 17.53 2.83 -6.92
C ILE A 54 16.75 4.14 -6.84
N VAL A 55 15.42 4.06 -6.88
CA VAL A 55 14.53 5.21 -6.80
C VAL A 55 14.03 5.38 -5.37
N HIS A 56 14.38 6.51 -4.73
CA HIS A 56 13.94 6.84 -3.36
C HIS A 56 12.74 7.77 -3.35
N SER A 57 12.64 8.64 -4.34
CA SER A 57 11.45 9.44 -4.69
C SER A 57 11.57 9.90 -6.15
N ARG A 58 10.58 10.65 -6.65
CA ARG A 58 10.69 11.33 -7.96
C ARG A 58 11.85 12.34 -8.03
N ASP A 59 12.33 12.76 -6.87
CA ASP A 59 13.31 13.84 -6.69
C ASP A 59 14.65 13.36 -6.11
N SER A 60 14.84 12.04 -5.87
CA SER A 60 16.10 11.48 -5.35
C SER A 60 16.36 10.08 -5.91
N PHE A 61 17.45 9.95 -6.66
CA PHE A 61 17.95 8.72 -7.27
C PHE A 61 19.34 8.35 -6.75
N GLU A 62 19.61 7.05 -6.66
CA GLU A 62 20.90 6.50 -6.27
C GLU A 62 21.42 5.54 -7.35
N HIS A 63 22.51 5.94 -7.99
CA HIS A 63 23.17 5.23 -9.09
C HIS A 63 24.26 4.31 -8.53
N LEU A 64 24.17 3.01 -8.79
CA LEU A 64 25.13 2.02 -8.29
C LEU A 64 26.08 1.61 -9.41
N GLN A 65 27.38 1.78 -9.18
CA GLN A 65 28.40 1.06 -9.92
C GLN A 65 28.82 -0.20 -9.13
N ILE A 66 28.68 -1.39 -9.71
CA ILE A 66 28.99 -2.68 -9.07
C ILE A 66 30.14 -3.34 -9.82
N LYS A 67 31.23 -3.71 -9.13
CA LYS A 67 32.37 -4.40 -9.76
C LYS A 67 32.90 -5.53 -8.87
N ARG A 68 32.77 -6.78 -9.34
CA ARG A 68 33.30 -8.00 -8.71
C ARG A 68 34.83 -8.14 -8.88
N GLN A 69 35.56 -7.09 -8.52
CA GLN A 69 36.99 -6.97 -8.73
C GLN A 69 37.76 -7.56 -7.54
N SER A 70 38.54 -8.64 -7.74
CA SER A 70 39.40 -9.25 -6.71
C SER A 70 40.90 -8.94 -6.86
N THR A 71 41.29 -8.28 -7.95
CA THR A 71 42.66 -7.85 -8.27
C THR A 71 42.71 -6.31 -8.39
N PRO A 72 43.88 -5.65 -8.27
CA PRO A 72 44.00 -4.22 -8.54
C PRO A 72 43.33 -3.78 -9.85
N PHE A 73 42.65 -2.63 -9.83
CA PHE A 73 42.08 -2.01 -11.04
C PHE A 73 43.19 -1.48 -11.95
N CYS A 74 44.24 -0.93 -11.35
CA CYS A 74 45.42 -0.49 -12.06
C CYS A 74 46.66 -0.50 -11.15
N THR A 75 47.81 -0.82 -11.73
CA THR A 75 49.15 -0.65 -11.11
C THR A 75 49.95 0.46 -11.80
N LYS A 76 49.26 1.37 -12.49
CA LYS A 76 49.83 2.58 -13.10
C LYS A 76 50.05 3.64 -12.03
N ASP A 77 50.96 4.58 -12.29
CA ASP A 77 51.20 5.71 -11.40
C ASP A 77 49.95 6.63 -11.34
N PRO A 78 49.56 7.20 -10.19
CA PRO A 78 48.51 8.22 -10.14
C PRO A 78 48.84 9.48 -10.95
N ASP A 79 50.11 9.76 -11.26
CA ASP A 79 50.49 10.78 -12.25
C ASP A 79 50.65 10.15 -13.65
N MET A 80 49.82 10.56 -14.61
CA MET A 80 49.91 10.06 -15.98
C MET A 80 51.26 10.38 -16.66
N ARG A 81 51.87 11.54 -16.38
CA ARG A 81 53.17 11.93 -16.96
C ARG A 81 54.30 11.06 -16.43
N VAL A 82 54.31 10.81 -15.11
CA VAL A 82 55.29 9.90 -14.47
C VAL A 82 55.07 8.46 -14.93
N TYR A 83 53.82 8.03 -15.14
CA TYR A 83 53.52 6.73 -15.73
C TYR A 83 54.09 6.60 -17.16
N LEU A 84 53.84 7.58 -18.03
CA LEU A 84 54.31 7.56 -19.42
C LEU A 84 55.84 7.59 -19.51
N ALA A 85 56.52 8.39 -18.68
CA ALA A 85 57.98 8.38 -18.58
C ALA A 85 58.52 6.99 -18.17
N LYS A 86 57.98 6.41 -17.08
CA LYS A 86 58.33 5.05 -16.62
C LYS A 86 58.00 3.97 -17.66
N LEU A 87 57.01 4.19 -18.53
CA LEU A 87 56.65 3.28 -19.62
C LEU A 87 57.65 3.38 -20.78
N ALA A 88 58.07 4.60 -21.16
CA ALA A 88 59.09 4.83 -22.17
C ALA A 88 60.44 4.22 -21.76
N GLU A 89 60.89 4.44 -20.52
CA GLU A 89 62.09 3.79 -19.95
C GLU A 89 62.01 2.26 -20.04
N LYS A 90 60.85 1.68 -19.70
CA LYS A 90 60.62 0.22 -19.79
C LYS A 90 60.58 -0.29 -21.23
N ARG A 91 60.04 0.47 -22.19
CA ARG A 91 60.09 0.13 -23.63
C ARG A 91 61.55 0.11 -24.12
N LEU A 92 62.31 1.18 -23.87
CA LEU A 92 63.72 1.28 -24.21
C LEU A 92 64.58 0.16 -23.57
N ALA A 93 64.30 -0.21 -22.31
CA ALA A 93 64.96 -1.34 -21.65
C ALA A 93 64.59 -2.70 -22.27
N ARG A 94 63.33 -2.87 -22.71
CA ARG A 94 62.84 -4.08 -23.39
C ARG A 94 63.38 -4.21 -24.81
N GLU A 95 63.62 -3.10 -25.50
CA GLU A 95 64.27 -3.05 -26.81
C GLU A 95 65.76 -3.32 -26.71
N LYS A 96 66.48 -2.68 -25.76
CA LYS A 96 67.90 -2.98 -25.48
C LYS A 96 68.11 -4.46 -25.11
N SER A 97 67.21 -5.07 -24.34
CA SER A 97 67.28 -6.50 -24.00
C SER A 97 66.80 -7.45 -25.11
N LYS A 98 65.97 -7.01 -26.07
CA LYS A 98 65.74 -7.72 -27.34
C LYS A 98 66.98 -7.68 -28.23
N ALA A 99 67.59 -6.50 -28.42
CA ALA A 99 68.80 -6.33 -29.21
C ALA A 99 69.96 -7.19 -28.67
N ALA A 100 70.15 -7.20 -27.35
CA ALA A 100 71.14 -8.05 -26.68
C ALA A 100 70.90 -9.58 -26.86
N LYS A 101 69.69 -10.01 -27.25
CA LYS A 101 69.37 -11.41 -27.58
C LYS A 101 69.43 -11.74 -29.07
N GLY A 102 69.51 -10.75 -29.97
CA GLY A 102 69.70 -10.97 -31.40
C GLY A 102 71.14 -11.35 -31.80
N GLY A 103 72.11 -11.14 -30.91
CA GLY A 103 73.54 -11.32 -31.17
C GLY A 103 74.06 -12.76 -31.16
N LYS A 104 73.54 -13.64 -32.02
CA LYS A 104 74.22 -14.92 -32.35
C LYS A 104 73.95 -15.33 -33.79
N ALA A 105 74.99 -15.37 -34.61
CA ALA A 105 74.91 -15.60 -36.05
C ALA A 105 74.72 -17.08 -36.41
N ALA A 106 74.02 -17.33 -37.53
CA ALA A 106 73.99 -18.60 -38.23
C ALA A 106 74.10 -18.36 -39.75
N SER A 107 75.00 -19.11 -40.36
CA SER A 107 75.39 -19.12 -41.78
C SER A 107 74.25 -19.13 -42.81
N VAL A 108 74.43 -18.36 -43.89
CA VAL A 108 73.74 -18.56 -45.18
C VAL A 108 74.41 -19.70 -45.96
N PRO A 109 73.63 -20.64 -46.53
CA PRO A 109 74.00 -21.39 -47.73
C PRO A 109 73.26 -20.85 -48.97
N LEU A 110 73.93 -20.91 -50.12
CA LEU A 110 73.40 -20.60 -51.47
C LEU A 110 72.92 -21.90 -52.16
N VAL A 111 72.23 -21.80 -53.31
CA VAL A 111 71.79 -22.84 -54.31
C VAL A 111 70.27 -23.10 -54.32
N THR A 112 69.54 -23.22 -55.46
CA THR A 112 69.53 -22.53 -56.79
C THR A 112 68.11 -22.68 -57.43
N ASP A 113 67.85 -22.00 -58.57
CA ASP A 113 66.84 -22.28 -59.63
C ASP A 113 65.31 -22.24 -59.29
N LYS A 114 64.48 -21.31 -59.82
CA LYS A 114 63.92 -21.13 -61.21
C LYS A 114 63.05 -22.32 -61.74
N PRO A 115 62.06 -22.10 -62.67
CA PRO A 115 61.26 -20.89 -63.01
C PRO A 115 59.78 -21.09 -63.52
N VAL A 116 59.09 -19.97 -63.88
CA VAL A 116 57.91 -19.77 -64.81
C VAL A 116 56.47 -20.17 -64.41
N THR A 117 55.52 -19.47 -65.07
CA THR A 117 54.06 -19.67 -65.28
C THR A 117 53.09 -19.09 -64.23
N ASP A 118 52.00 -18.38 -64.59
CA ASP A 118 51.66 -17.64 -65.83
C ASP A 118 50.56 -16.58 -65.57
N SER A 119 50.42 -15.58 -66.46
CA SER A 119 49.33 -14.56 -66.47
C SER A 119 48.15 -15.01 -67.36
N PRO A 120 46.91 -14.49 -67.20
CA PRO A 120 46.46 -13.22 -67.85
C PRO A 120 45.67 -12.27 -66.89
N ILE A 121 45.73 -10.92 -66.98
CA ILE A 121 45.26 -9.94 -68.00
C ILE A 121 43.74 -9.64 -67.98
N ALA A 122 43.38 -8.45 -67.46
CA ALA A 122 42.49 -7.42 -68.06
C ALA A 122 42.53 -6.16 -67.14
N THR A 123 42.82 -4.89 -67.50
CA THR A 123 42.48 -3.98 -68.64
C THR A 123 41.05 -3.43 -68.57
N ASP A 124 40.74 -2.13 -68.58
CA ASP A 124 41.48 -0.83 -68.54
C ASP A 124 40.61 0.18 -67.71
N ASP A 125 40.82 1.49 -67.48
CA ASP A 125 41.70 2.59 -67.94
C ASP A 125 42.63 3.09 -66.77
N ASP A 126 43.35 4.23 -66.67
CA ASP A 126 43.37 5.62 -67.21
C ASP A 126 42.15 6.52 -66.82
N ILE A 127 42.18 7.85 -66.63
CA ILE A 127 43.16 8.97 -66.74
C ILE A 127 43.06 9.78 -65.40
N GLY A 128 44.05 10.47 -64.82
CA GLY A 128 45.43 10.79 -65.19
C GLY A 128 45.88 12.11 -64.50
N ALA A 129 46.70 12.93 -65.18
CA ALA A 129 47.16 14.30 -64.83
C ALA A 129 48.12 14.50 -63.62
N ASP A 130 49.40 14.64 -63.96
CA ASP A 130 50.52 15.19 -63.17
C ASP A 130 50.32 16.68 -62.82
N GLU A 131 50.77 17.13 -61.65
CA GLU A 131 51.54 18.39 -61.55
C GLU A 131 52.38 18.41 -60.25
N ALA A 132 53.65 18.85 -60.35
CA ALA A 132 54.62 18.85 -59.26
C ALA A 132 54.94 20.27 -58.78
N VAL A 133 55.39 20.45 -57.53
CA VAL A 133 56.34 21.53 -57.16
C VAL A 133 56.93 21.36 -55.74
N ALA A 134 58.20 21.75 -55.59
CA ALA A 134 58.95 22.08 -54.36
C ALA A 134 58.82 21.20 -53.11
N THR A 135 59.78 20.28 -52.94
CA THR A 135 60.27 19.92 -51.60
C THR A 135 61.00 21.13 -50.98
N LEU A 136 60.53 21.60 -49.81
CA LEU A 136 61.28 22.54 -48.96
C LEU A 136 61.47 21.94 -47.57
N VAL A 137 62.69 22.07 -47.04
CA VAL A 137 63.06 21.54 -45.73
C VAL A 137 62.56 22.49 -44.64
N ALA A 138 61.70 21.98 -43.77
CA ALA A 138 61.43 22.53 -42.45
C ALA A 138 61.71 21.43 -41.41
N VAL A 139 62.48 21.77 -40.38
CA VAL A 139 62.81 20.87 -39.26
C VAL A 139 61.97 21.29 -38.06
N ASP A 140 61.17 20.36 -37.55
CA ASP A 140 60.71 20.20 -36.15
C ASP A 140 59.37 19.44 -36.14
N ASP A 141 59.40 18.15 -35.73
CA ASP A 141 58.22 17.27 -35.72
C ASP A 141 57.26 17.57 -34.54
N PRO A 142 55.98 17.90 -34.79
CA PRO A 142 54.96 18.01 -33.74
C PRO A 142 54.32 16.66 -33.35
N ALA A 143 54.72 15.55 -34.00
CA ALA A 143 54.00 14.28 -34.05
C ALA A 143 53.81 13.50 -32.72
N ASN A 144 54.32 14.00 -31.58
CA ASN A 144 54.18 13.34 -30.27
C ASN A 144 52.91 13.71 -29.49
N ALA A 145 52.14 14.73 -29.91
CA ALA A 145 50.98 15.21 -29.15
C ALA A 145 49.74 14.31 -29.31
N ASP A 146 49.34 14.01 -30.55
CA ASP A 146 48.11 13.26 -30.84
C ASP A 146 48.23 11.77 -30.50
N ASP A 147 49.41 11.18 -30.77
CA ASP A 147 49.75 9.79 -30.41
C ASP A 147 49.69 9.57 -28.88
N ALA A 148 50.03 10.60 -28.09
CA ALA A 148 49.88 10.59 -26.63
C ALA A 148 48.42 10.75 -26.16
N ALA A 149 47.55 11.40 -26.95
CA ALA A 149 46.14 11.59 -26.62
C ALA A 149 45.31 10.32 -26.86
N ASP A 150 45.50 9.63 -27.99
CA ASP A 150 44.79 8.37 -28.25
C ASP A 150 45.36 7.21 -27.43
N THR A 151 46.68 7.13 -27.21
CA THR A 151 47.23 6.13 -26.27
C THR A 151 46.87 6.38 -24.80
N ALA A 152 46.34 7.56 -24.44
CA ALA A 152 45.75 7.79 -23.12
C ALA A 152 44.35 7.15 -23.00
N LYS A 153 43.48 7.32 -24.00
CA LYS A 153 42.10 6.77 -24.02
C LYS A 153 42.06 5.25 -23.91
N ASP A 154 42.88 4.56 -24.71
CA ASP A 154 43.04 3.09 -24.73
C ASP A 154 43.64 2.52 -23.43
N SER A 155 43.81 3.36 -22.41
CA SER A 155 44.53 3.06 -21.18
C SER A 155 43.74 3.35 -19.89
N LEU A 156 42.52 3.90 -20.00
CA LEU A 156 41.65 4.11 -18.85
C LEU A 156 41.23 2.76 -18.22
N SER A 157 41.31 2.65 -16.89
CA SER A 157 40.66 1.56 -16.14
C SER A 157 39.18 1.91 -15.89
N VAL A 158 38.37 0.91 -15.52
CA VAL A 158 36.93 1.09 -15.27
C VAL A 158 36.63 2.21 -14.26
N LEU A 159 37.47 2.39 -13.24
CA LEU A 159 37.34 3.50 -12.29
C LEU A 159 37.78 4.85 -12.86
N ASP A 160 38.74 4.88 -13.80
CA ASP A 160 39.11 6.13 -14.47
C ASP A 160 37.95 6.62 -15.36
N SER A 161 37.34 5.73 -16.14
CA SER A 161 36.16 6.04 -16.97
C SER A 161 34.97 6.49 -16.12
N ALA A 162 34.68 5.78 -15.03
CA ALA A 162 33.57 6.11 -14.13
C ALA A 162 33.71 7.49 -13.49
N PHE A 163 34.88 7.83 -12.97
CA PHE A 163 35.10 9.14 -12.37
C PHE A 163 35.24 10.25 -13.43
N SER A 164 35.69 9.92 -14.65
CA SER A 164 35.62 10.84 -15.82
C SER A 164 34.18 11.21 -16.18
N SER A 165 33.25 10.25 -16.11
CA SER A 165 31.82 10.51 -16.31
C SER A 165 31.29 11.49 -15.26
N LEU A 166 31.59 11.27 -13.97
CA LEU A 166 31.19 12.20 -12.92
C LEU A 166 31.76 13.62 -13.11
N ALA A 167 33.04 13.75 -13.49
CA ALA A 167 33.65 15.05 -13.75
C ALA A 167 32.94 15.80 -14.89
N ARG A 168 32.59 15.09 -15.97
CA ARG A 168 31.84 15.63 -17.11
C ARG A 168 30.42 16.08 -16.72
N HIS A 169 29.68 15.30 -15.94
CA HIS A 169 28.35 15.68 -15.44
C HIS A 169 28.37 16.81 -14.40
N ALA A 170 29.43 16.88 -13.58
CA ALA A 170 29.64 18.02 -12.67
C ALA A 170 29.83 19.32 -13.46
N ARG A 171 30.66 19.33 -14.52
CA ARG A 171 30.86 20.50 -15.40
C ARG A 171 29.61 20.88 -16.19
N ALA A 172 28.80 19.91 -16.57
CA ALA A 172 27.48 20.15 -17.18
C ALA A 172 26.42 20.65 -16.18
N GLY A 173 26.76 20.88 -14.90
CA GLY A 173 25.84 21.34 -13.88
C GLY A 173 24.75 20.32 -13.50
N THR A 174 24.85 19.07 -13.95
CA THR A 174 23.81 18.05 -13.79
C THR A 174 23.45 17.80 -12.32
N PHE A 175 24.40 18.00 -11.40
CA PHE A 175 24.22 17.78 -9.96
C PHE A 175 23.70 19.02 -9.19
N ALA A 176 23.42 20.13 -9.87
CA ALA A 176 22.80 21.33 -9.29
C ALA A 176 21.28 21.40 -9.53
N GLN A 177 20.72 20.43 -10.26
CA GLN A 177 19.31 20.36 -10.63
C GLN A 177 18.62 19.17 -9.93
N LEU A 178 17.29 19.17 -9.90
CA LEU A 178 16.50 17.98 -9.54
C LEU A 178 16.40 17.02 -10.75
N PRO A 179 16.27 15.70 -10.54
CA PRO A 179 16.30 15.01 -9.24
C PRO A 179 17.70 14.95 -8.65
N GLU A 180 17.80 14.93 -7.31
CA GLU A 180 19.05 14.71 -6.60
C GLU A 180 19.67 13.37 -7.00
N ARG A 181 20.94 13.37 -7.38
CA ARG A 181 21.71 12.16 -7.69
C ARG A 181 22.74 11.88 -6.60
N ARG A 182 22.71 10.64 -6.09
CA ARG A 182 23.71 10.01 -5.23
C ARG A 182 24.36 8.84 -5.98
N PHE A 183 25.59 8.50 -5.62
CA PHE A 183 26.41 7.51 -6.32
C PHE A 183 26.99 6.49 -5.34
N GLN A 184 26.88 5.19 -5.63
CA GLN A 184 27.42 4.12 -4.79
C GLN A 184 28.38 3.22 -5.56
N LEU A 185 29.66 3.22 -5.19
CA LEU A 185 30.66 2.29 -5.73
C LEU A 185 30.71 1.02 -4.87
N THR A 186 30.39 -0.13 -5.47
CA THR A 186 30.10 -1.39 -4.76
C THR A 186 31.11 -2.48 -5.12
N LEU A 187 31.87 -2.93 -4.12
CA LEU A 187 33.12 -3.69 -4.31
C LEU A 187 33.26 -4.89 -3.36
N LEU A 188 34.20 -5.79 -3.66
CA LEU A 188 34.55 -6.92 -2.78
C LEU A 188 35.30 -6.47 -1.50
N GLY A 189 36.18 -5.47 -1.59
CA GLY A 189 36.99 -5.03 -0.44
C GLY A 189 37.81 -3.76 -0.66
N ALA A 190 38.07 -3.02 0.42
CA ALA A 190 38.68 -1.69 0.39
C ALA A 190 40.21 -1.68 0.13
N HIS A 191 40.85 -2.85 0.15
CA HIS A 191 42.30 -3.00 -0.07
C HIS A 191 42.71 -2.96 -1.55
N LEU A 192 41.75 -3.02 -2.48
CA LEU A 192 42.00 -2.99 -3.93
C LEU A 192 42.71 -1.68 -4.32
N SER A 193 43.74 -1.77 -5.17
CA SER A 193 44.47 -0.61 -5.67
C SER A 193 43.79 -0.01 -6.92
N ILE A 194 43.59 1.29 -6.91
CA ILE A 194 43.10 2.11 -8.03
C ILE A 194 44.28 2.51 -8.92
N LYS A 195 45.39 2.95 -8.30
CA LYS A 195 46.70 3.28 -8.88
C LYS A 195 47.82 2.86 -7.91
N ASP A 196 49.09 3.03 -8.28
CA ASP A 196 50.22 2.79 -7.37
C ASP A 196 50.04 3.58 -6.05
N LYS A 197 50.05 2.87 -4.92
CA LYS A 197 49.87 3.39 -3.55
C LYS A 197 48.56 4.19 -3.34
N LEU A 198 47.55 4.00 -4.18
CA LEU A 198 46.20 4.56 -4.03
C LEU A 198 45.19 3.41 -3.98
N THR A 199 44.52 3.22 -2.85
CA THR A 199 43.54 2.16 -2.61
C THR A 199 42.12 2.69 -2.52
N VAL A 200 41.15 1.79 -2.66
CA VAL A 200 39.72 2.07 -2.44
C VAL A 200 39.45 2.64 -1.04
N ASN A 201 40.19 2.21 -0.01
CA ASN A 201 40.10 2.79 1.33
C ASN A 201 40.42 4.30 1.35
N HIS A 202 41.49 4.73 0.67
CA HIS A 202 41.84 6.16 0.59
C HIS A 202 40.77 7.00 -0.14
N LEU A 203 40.08 6.40 -1.12
CA LEU A 203 38.96 7.03 -1.82
C LEU A 203 37.72 7.15 -0.91
N ASP A 204 37.38 6.10 -0.15
CA ASP A 204 36.29 6.14 0.83
C ASP A 204 36.57 7.19 1.94
N GLU A 205 37.79 7.25 2.45
CA GLU A 205 38.24 8.28 3.40
C GLU A 205 38.09 9.70 2.82
N LEU A 206 38.42 9.92 1.55
CA LEU A 206 38.21 11.19 0.88
C LEU A 206 36.72 11.51 0.68
N CYS A 207 35.90 10.55 0.23
CA CYS A 207 34.45 10.73 0.11
C CYS A 207 33.75 10.96 1.46
N LYS A 208 34.30 10.43 2.56
CA LYS A 208 33.87 10.73 3.94
C LYS A 208 34.27 12.14 4.36
N LEU A 209 35.50 12.58 4.02
CA LEU A 209 35.98 13.93 4.28
C LEU A 209 35.16 14.98 3.53
N CYS A 210 34.89 14.78 2.23
CA CYS A 210 34.07 15.69 1.41
C CYS A 210 32.62 15.86 1.88
N ARG A 211 32.12 14.99 2.77
CA ARG A 211 30.80 15.11 3.40
C ARG A 211 30.80 15.86 4.73
N GLN A 212 31.96 16.30 5.24
CA GLN A 212 32.04 17.04 6.49
C GLN A 212 31.59 18.50 6.31
N ILE A 213 30.70 18.95 7.19
CA ILE A 213 30.19 20.33 7.19
C ILE A 213 31.34 21.29 7.51
N GLY A 214 31.54 22.29 6.64
CA GLY A 214 32.59 23.31 6.80
C GLY A 214 33.96 22.94 6.24
N LEU A 215 34.09 21.86 5.46
CA LEU A 215 35.32 21.56 4.73
C LEU A 215 35.67 22.68 3.73
N ASN A 216 36.84 23.28 3.88
CA ASN A 216 37.38 24.32 3.00
C ASN A 216 38.30 23.71 1.92
N PRO A 217 38.08 23.98 0.61
CA PRO A 217 38.98 23.57 -0.47
C PRO A 217 40.44 23.99 -0.24
N ASP A 218 40.70 25.20 0.28
CA ASP A 218 42.07 25.70 0.50
C ASP A 218 42.81 24.88 1.55
N ASP A 219 42.12 24.43 2.60
CA ASP A 219 42.73 23.68 3.70
C ASP A 219 42.92 22.20 3.33
N LEU A 220 42.09 21.68 2.42
CA LEU A 220 42.33 20.40 1.76
C LEU A 220 43.53 20.47 0.80
N ALA A 221 43.70 21.58 0.07
CA ALA A 221 44.85 21.80 -0.82
C ALA A 221 46.19 21.89 -0.07
N LYS A 222 46.18 22.41 1.17
CA LYS A 222 47.36 22.49 2.07
C LYS A 222 47.69 21.16 2.77
N ARG A 223 46.84 20.13 2.64
CA ARG A 223 46.95 18.88 3.42
C ARG A 223 48.08 17.99 2.89
N VAL A 224 49.15 17.86 3.68
CA VAL A 224 50.36 17.10 3.32
C VAL A 224 50.27 15.63 3.76
N ASP A 225 49.28 14.88 3.26
CA ASP A 225 49.24 13.42 3.40
C ASP A 225 49.16 12.71 2.05
N GLY A 226 50.05 11.72 1.87
CA GLY A 226 50.23 11.01 0.61
C GLY A 226 48.95 10.42 -0.02
N PRO A 227 47.98 9.88 0.75
CA PRO A 227 46.70 9.44 0.20
C PRO A 227 45.94 10.55 -0.54
N THR A 228 45.69 11.69 0.12
CA THR A 228 44.94 12.83 -0.45
C THR A 228 45.64 13.40 -1.68
N THR A 229 46.96 13.59 -1.62
CA THR A 229 47.74 14.10 -2.76
C THR A 229 47.67 13.16 -3.96
N ARG A 230 47.75 11.83 -3.75
CA ARG A 230 47.63 10.84 -4.83
C ARG A 230 46.20 10.73 -5.36
N ALA A 231 45.19 10.90 -4.53
CA ALA A 231 43.78 10.92 -4.96
C ALA A 231 43.48 12.16 -5.82
N HIS A 232 43.95 13.35 -5.43
CA HIS A 232 43.84 14.57 -6.23
C HIS A 232 44.52 14.43 -7.60
N LEU A 233 45.76 13.91 -7.59
CA LEU A 233 46.56 13.73 -8.81
C LEU A 233 45.93 12.72 -9.76
N TRP A 234 45.33 11.65 -9.22
CA TRP A 234 44.52 10.70 -9.97
C TRP A 234 43.28 11.36 -10.58
N LEU A 235 42.45 12.02 -9.77
CA LEU A 235 41.19 12.64 -10.20
C LEU A 235 41.40 13.73 -11.26
N THR A 236 42.45 14.54 -11.13
CA THR A 236 42.77 15.61 -12.08
C THR A 236 43.41 15.08 -13.37
N THR A 237 44.39 14.16 -13.28
CA THR A 237 45.16 13.73 -14.48
C THR A 237 44.60 12.53 -15.23
N TRP A 238 43.80 11.66 -14.59
CA TRP A 238 43.15 10.51 -15.24
C TRP A 238 41.63 10.67 -15.37
N CYS A 239 40.99 11.40 -14.45
CA CYS A 239 39.52 11.53 -14.41
C CYS A 239 39.01 12.93 -14.83
N GLY A 240 39.90 13.85 -15.22
CA GLY A 240 39.52 15.14 -15.79
C GLY A 240 38.73 16.08 -14.87
N PHE A 241 38.91 15.97 -13.55
CA PHE A 241 38.48 17.00 -12.61
C PHE A 241 39.39 18.24 -12.72
N GLU A 242 38.83 19.42 -12.53
CA GLU A 242 39.50 20.71 -12.73
C GLU A 242 40.10 21.26 -11.44
N ASP A 243 39.37 21.19 -10.32
CA ASP A 243 39.83 21.74 -9.03
C ASP A 243 39.26 20.99 -7.80
N TRP A 244 39.69 21.41 -6.61
CA TRP A 244 39.17 20.87 -5.34
C TRP A 244 37.69 21.16 -5.11
N THR A 245 37.16 22.28 -5.61
CA THR A 245 35.74 22.65 -5.46
C THR A 245 34.85 21.61 -6.15
N GLN A 246 35.11 21.32 -7.42
CA GLN A 246 34.41 20.31 -8.20
C GLN A 246 34.59 18.91 -7.61
N ILE A 247 35.80 18.57 -7.13
CA ILE A 247 36.06 17.29 -6.45
C ILE A 247 35.20 17.17 -5.20
N ILE A 248 35.15 18.17 -4.32
CA ILE A 248 34.34 18.14 -3.09
C ILE A 248 32.84 18.05 -3.43
N ASP A 249 32.35 18.89 -4.35
CA ASP A 249 30.94 18.93 -4.75
C ASP A 249 30.44 17.64 -5.41
N THR A 250 31.35 16.88 -6.00
CA THR A 250 31.07 15.58 -6.63
C THR A 250 31.24 14.43 -5.63
N LEU A 251 32.39 14.32 -4.96
CA LEU A 251 32.69 13.23 -4.04
C LEU A 251 31.81 13.22 -2.80
N LYS A 252 31.24 14.37 -2.38
CA LYS A 252 30.24 14.40 -1.30
C LYS A 252 28.97 13.59 -1.62
N ARG A 253 28.71 13.31 -2.91
CA ARG A 253 27.59 12.50 -3.41
C ARG A 253 27.96 11.03 -3.59
N VAL A 254 29.25 10.68 -3.50
CA VAL A 254 29.77 9.32 -3.72
C VAL A 254 29.93 8.60 -2.37
N THR A 255 29.44 7.37 -2.29
CA THR A 255 29.69 6.45 -1.16
C THR A 255 30.35 5.18 -1.67
N VAL A 256 31.40 4.72 -1.00
CA VAL A 256 32.06 3.46 -1.30
C VAL A 256 31.54 2.39 -0.33
N VAL A 257 31.12 1.25 -0.85
CA VAL A 257 30.57 0.14 -0.05
C VAL A 257 31.28 -1.17 -0.43
N CYS A 258 31.91 -1.79 0.55
CA CYS A 258 32.48 -3.13 0.39
C CYS A 258 31.50 -4.15 1.00
N MET A 259 30.91 -5.02 0.18
CA MET A 259 29.81 -5.90 0.61
C MET A 259 30.26 -7.32 1.01
N GLY A 260 31.54 -7.65 0.83
CA GLY A 260 32.08 -8.99 1.08
C GLY A 260 32.08 -9.84 -0.19
N ASN A 261 32.02 -11.16 -0.03
CA ASN A 261 31.96 -12.11 -1.15
C ASN A 261 30.53 -12.61 -1.39
N ASP A 262 30.36 -13.43 -2.43
CA ASP A 262 29.08 -14.05 -2.81
C ASP A 262 28.36 -14.70 -1.62
N ALA A 263 29.08 -15.42 -0.75
CA ALA A 263 28.51 -16.04 0.45
C ALA A 263 28.09 -15.02 1.53
N THR A 264 28.83 -13.92 1.70
CA THR A 264 28.45 -12.81 2.58
C THR A 264 27.14 -12.15 2.11
N LEU A 265 26.97 -12.00 0.80
CA LEU A 265 25.73 -11.47 0.21
C LEU A 265 24.55 -12.43 0.39
N GLN A 266 24.75 -13.72 0.16
CA GLN A 266 23.73 -14.76 0.40
C GLN A 266 23.27 -14.76 1.85
N GLN A 267 24.21 -14.87 2.81
CA GLN A 267 23.89 -14.88 4.24
C GLN A 267 23.06 -13.66 4.64
N ARG A 268 23.49 -12.45 4.27
CA ARG A 268 22.80 -11.21 4.65
C ARG A 268 21.43 -11.05 4.00
N SER A 269 21.24 -11.61 2.80
CA SER A 269 19.91 -11.63 2.15
C SER A 269 18.97 -12.60 2.87
N VAL A 270 19.45 -13.79 3.24
CA VAL A 270 18.71 -14.77 4.04
C VAL A 270 18.36 -14.23 5.43
N GLU A 271 19.27 -13.47 6.07
CA GLU A 271 19.04 -12.79 7.35
C GLU A 271 17.88 -11.78 7.28
N SER A 272 17.87 -10.88 6.27
CA SER A 272 16.77 -9.92 6.07
C SER A 272 15.44 -10.58 5.71
N LEU A 273 15.45 -11.63 4.88
CA LEU A 273 14.24 -12.38 4.51
C LEU A 273 13.69 -13.22 5.68
N GLY A 274 14.56 -13.73 6.56
CA GLY A 274 14.21 -14.67 7.63
C GLY A 274 13.22 -14.17 8.67
N ARG A 275 12.96 -12.86 8.74
CA ARG A 275 11.88 -12.30 9.58
C ARG A 275 10.48 -12.61 9.02
N HIS A 276 10.30 -12.53 7.71
CA HIS A 276 8.98 -12.48 7.05
C HIS A 276 8.66 -13.67 6.14
N PHE A 277 9.67 -14.45 5.72
CA PHE A 277 9.52 -15.59 4.82
C PHE A 277 9.77 -16.92 5.58
N THR A 278 8.94 -17.94 5.32
CA THR A 278 9.03 -19.25 6.00
C THR A 278 10.26 -20.03 5.56
N ASN A 279 10.68 -19.90 4.31
CA ASN A 279 11.94 -20.40 3.82
C ASN A 279 12.73 -19.25 3.14
N PRO A 280 13.60 -18.54 3.89
CA PRO A 280 14.34 -17.39 3.35
C PRO A 280 15.40 -17.77 2.31
N GLU A 281 15.89 -19.02 2.30
CA GLU A 281 16.81 -19.53 1.27
C GLU A 281 16.07 -19.69 -0.07
N ARG A 282 14.90 -20.34 -0.04
CA ARG A 282 14.05 -20.51 -1.24
C ARG A 282 13.45 -19.19 -1.72
N ALA A 283 13.11 -18.27 -0.81
CA ALA A 283 12.71 -16.92 -1.18
C ALA A 283 13.86 -16.15 -1.88
N LEU A 284 15.11 -16.34 -1.45
CA LEU A 284 16.28 -15.77 -2.15
C LEU A 284 16.50 -16.40 -3.53
N GLU A 285 16.34 -17.72 -3.67
CA GLU A 285 16.40 -18.40 -4.98
C GLU A 285 15.36 -17.86 -5.96
N GLN A 286 14.10 -17.71 -5.53
CA GLN A 286 13.04 -17.13 -6.34
C GLN A 286 13.32 -15.65 -6.67
N LEU A 287 13.83 -14.87 -5.70
CA LEU A 287 14.22 -13.48 -5.93
C LEU A 287 15.32 -13.36 -7.01
N ILE A 288 16.31 -14.24 -7.00
CA ILE A 288 17.37 -14.31 -8.03
C ILE A 288 16.80 -14.76 -9.39
N SER A 289 15.77 -15.61 -9.39
CA SER A 289 15.01 -16.00 -10.60
C SER A 289 14.27 -14.79 -11.20
N VAL A 290 13.51 -14.04 -10.41
CA VAL A 290 12.81 -12.81 -10.82
C VAL A 290 13.79 -11.76 -11.36
N ILE A 291 14.91 -11.50 -10.66
CA ILE A 291 15.99 -10.61 -11.13
C ILE A 291 16.58 -11.09 -12.48
N THR A 292 16.53 -12.39 -12.77
CA THR A 292 17.03 -12.96 -14.04
C THR A 292 15.98 -12.92 -15.15
N ALA A 293 14.69 -12.98 -14.83
CA ALA A 293 13.59 -13.06 -15.80
C ALA A 293 13.02 -11.70 -16.22
N GLU A 294 12.81 -10.77 -15.28
CA GLU A 294 11.99 -9.58 -15.54
C GLU A 294 12.77 -8.34 -16.00
N VAL A 295 14.10 -8.28 -15.79
CA VAL A 295 14.87 -7.03 -15.93
C VAL A 295 15.25 -6.74 -17.39
N SER A 296 14.29 -6.15 -18.09
CA SER A 296 14.45 -5.42 -19.35
C SER A 296 15.05 -4.01 -19.14
N ASP A 297 15.27 -3.29 -20.23
CA ASP A 297 15.70 -1.89 -20.30
C ASP A 297 14.63 -0.85 -19.89
N VAL A 298 13.40 -1.30 -19.53
CA VAL A 298 12.27 -0.41 -19.16
C VAL A 298 11.64 -0.77 -17.81
N SER A 299 12.00 -1.91 -17.22
CA SER A 299 11.38 -2.49 -16.02
C SER A 299 12.11 -2.15 -14.72
N ALA A 300 11.37 -1.71 -13.70
CA ALA A 300 11.85 -1.53 -12.34
C ALA A 300 11.09 -2.44 -11.35
N LEU A 301 11.81 -3.04 -10.40
CA LEU A 301 11.28 -3.99 -9.42
C LEU A 301 10.88 -3.25 -8.14
N GLY A 302 9.58 -3.00 -7.98
CA GLY A 302 8.98 -2.43 -6.77
C GLY A 302 8.51 -3.49 -5.77
N CYS A 303 8.32 -3.08 -4.50
CA CYS A 303 7.99 -4.00 -3.41
C CYS A 303 6.79 -4.93 -3.71
N HIS A 304 5.70 -4.40 -4.27
CA HIS A 304 4.45 -5.16 -4.45
C HIS A 304 4.57 -6.25 -5.52
N ALA A 305 5.34 -6.01 -6.59
CA ALA A 305 5.59 -7.00 -7.64
C ALA A 305 6.40 -8.19 -7.11
N ILE A 306 7.50 -7.91 -6.39
CA ILE A 306 8.34 -8.95 -5.80
C ILE A 306 7.56 -9.74 -4.74
N ILE A 307 6.69 -9.08 -3.97
CA ILE A 307 5.82 -9.73 -2.98
C ILE A 307 4.76 -10.63 -3.64
N HIS A 308 4.30 -10.33 -4.87
CA HIS A 308 3.44 -11.24 -5.63
C HIS A 308 4.19 -12.52 -6.02
N GLU A 309 5.42 -12.41 -6.52
CA GLU A 309 6.22 -13.58 -6.92
C GLU A 309 6.70 -14.41 -5.73
N LEU A 310 7.03 -13.77 -4.60
CA LEU A 310 7.47 -14.45 -3.37
C LEU A 310 6.30 -14.84 -2.44
N ARG A 311 5.04 -14.64 -2.85
CA ARG A 311 3.87 -14.77 -1.96
C ARG A 311 3.74 -16.16 -1.31
N ASP A 312 4.13 -17.21 -2.04
CA ASP A 312 3.97 -18.61 -1.63
C ASP A 312 5.04 -19.00 -0.57
N GLU A 313 6.09 -18.18 -0.38
CA GLU A 313 7.09 -18.33 0.69
C GLU A 313 6.85 -17.39 1.88
N LEU A 314 5.85 -16.47 1.83
CA LEU A 314 5.51 -15.58 2.94
C LEU A 314 5.03 -16.38 4.15
N ARG A 315 5.37 -15.88 5.34
CA ARG A 315 4.87 -16.46 6.60
C ARG A 315 3.35 -16.34 6.72
N PRO A 316 2.62 -17.42 7.03
CA PRO A 316 1.16 -17.37 7.24
C PRO A 316 0.76 -16.62 8.52
N ASP A 317 1.71 -16.39 9.44
CA ASP A 317 1.55 -15.62 10.67
C ASP A 317 2.08 -14.17 10.56
N ILE A 318 2.41 -13.70 9.36
CA ILE A 318 2.91 -12.33 9.13
C ILE A 318 1.90 -11.28 9.61
N GLU A 319 2.41 -10.19 10.21
CA GLU A 319 1.61 -9.03 10.55
C GLU A 319 1.33 -8.19 9.29
N THR A 320 0.05 -8.04 8.96
CA THR A 320 -0.41 -7.16 7.87
C THR A 320 -1.09 -5.93 8.45
N TRP A 321 -0.84 -4.77 7.85
CA TRP A 321 -1.30 -3.50 8.41
C TRP A 321 -1.83 -2.53 7.34
N ALA A 322 -2.71 -1.64 7.77
CA ALA A 322 -3.26 -0.55 6.98
C ALA A 322 -3.24 0.70 7.85
N GLN A 323 -2.41 1.69 7.52
CA GLN A 323 -2.23 2.92 8.29
C GLN A 323 -2.84 4.12 7.59
N TYR A 324 -3.74 4.81 8.29
CA TYR A 324 -4.11 6.20 8.00
C TYR A 324 -3.34 7.12 8.96
N LEU A 325 -2.63 8.09 8.41
CA LEU A 325 -1.80 9.04 9.15
C LEU A 325 -2.27 10.47 8.84
N LEU A 326 -2.32 11.32 9.87
CA LEU A 326 -2.57 12.75 9.73
C LEU A 326 -1.27 13.52 9.93
N GLY A 327 -0.76 14.16 8.87
CA GLY A 327 0.51 14.88 8.89
C GLY A 327 0.53 16.03 9.89
N ASP A 328 1.73 16.40 10.34
CA ASP A 328 1.92 17.51 11.29
C ASP A 328 1.96 18.90 10.64
N GLU A 329 2.31 18.97 9.36
CA GLU A 329 2.27 20.21 8.60
C GLU A 329 0.84 20.70 8.39
N VAL A 330 0.58 21.96 8.76
CA VAL A 330 -0.67 22.66 8.50
C VAL A 330 -0.54 23.42 7.19
N GLN A 331 -1.19 22.93 6.14
CA GLN A 331 -1.29 23.61 4.85
C GLN A 331 -2.51 24.56 4.83
N PRO A 332 -2.64 25.48 3.86
CA PRO A 332 -3.82 26.35 3.74
C PRO A 332 -5.15 25.60 3.58
N SER A 333 -5.10 24.33 3.18
CA SER A 333 -6.22 23.39 3.07
C SER A 333 -6.51 22.60 4.36
N GLY A 334 -5.71 22.77 5.41
CA GLY A 334 -5.71 21.97 6.65
C GLY A 334 -4.49 21.05 6.75
N LYS A 335 -4.54 20.06 7.66
CA LYS A 335 -3.54 18.98 7.73
C LYS A 335 -3.83 17.92 6.67
N THR A 336 -2.78 17.42 6.01
CA THR A 336 -2.87 16.39 4.95
C THR A 336 -2.96 15.00 5.55
N TRP A 337 -3.86 14.15 5.04
CA TRP A 337 -3.89 12.71 5.37
C TRP A 337 -3.02 11.92 4.38
N SER A 338 -2.37 10.86 4.86
CA SER A 338 -1.78 9.82 4.00
C SER A 338 -2.29 8.42 4.36
N PHE A 339 -2.17 7.50 3.40
CA PHE A 339 -2.50 6.09 3.55
C PHE A 339 -1.40 5.16 3.01
N SER A 340 -1.01 4.15 3.78
CA SER A 340 -0.13 3.05 3.32
C SER A 340 -0.46 1.73 4.02
N GLY A 341 0.06 0.62 3.49
CA GLY A 341 -0.17 -0.69 4.11
C GLY A 341 0.48 -1.87 3.40
N THR A 342 0.25 -3.02 4.03
CA THR A 342 0.53 -4.40 3.61
C THR A 342 -0.75 -5.25 3.71
N HIS A 343 -1.91 -4.62 3.53
CA HIS A 343 -3.23 -5.25 3.54
C HIS A 343 -3.53 -5.99 2.22
N ASP A 344 -2.79 -5.64 1.17
CA ASP A 344 -2.93 -6.00 -0.23
C ASP A 344 -1.65 -6.69 -0.78
N LEU A 345 -0.92 -7.41 0.08
CA LEU A 345 0.26 -8.21 -0.31
C LEU A 345 -0.10 -9.16 -1.47
N GLY A 346 0.57 -8.99 -2.60
CA GLY A 346 0.33 -9.76 -3.82
C GLY A 346 -0.75 -9.20 -4.76
N ALA A 347 -1.34 -8.04 -4.47
CA ALA A 347 -2.22 -7.35 -5.42
C ALA A 347 -1.41 -6.57 -6.47
N LEU A 348 -1.66 -6.83 -7.76
CA LEU A 348 -1.09 -6.07 -8.88
C LEU A 348 -1.63 -4.62 -8.95
N ALA A 349 -2.78 -4.35 -8.35
CA ALA A 349 -3.39 -3.02 -8.24
C ALA A 349 -3.43 -2.59 -6.76
N PRO A 350 -2.54 -1.69 -6.30
CA PRO A 350 -2.38 -1.37 -4.89
C PRO A 350 -3.46 -0.43 -4.34
N ARG A 351 -3.70 -0.53 -3.03
CA ARG A 351 -4.31 0.49 -2.15
C ARG A 351 -5.66 1.03 -2.64
N THR A 352 -6.69 0.20 -2.52
CA THR A 352 -8.10 0.63 -2.63
C THR A 352 -8.82 0.48 -1.29
N ALA A 353 -9.75 1.39 -0.99
CA ALA A 353 -10.63 1.29 0.18
C ALA A 353 -11.37 -0.06 0.26
N GLN A 354 -11.74 -0.64 -0.88
CA GLN A 354 -12.33 -1.99 -0.94
C GLN A 354 -11.34 -3.07 -0.49
N GLY A 355 -10.07 -3.00 -0.90
CA GLY A 355 -9.01 -3.87 -0.41
C GLY A 355 -8.83 -3.76 1.10
N VAL A 356 -8.80 -2.53 1.64
CA VAL A 356 -8.69 -2.25 3.09
C VAL A 356 -9.82 -2.90 3.87
N VAL A 357 -11.08 -2.71 3.45
CA VAL A 357 -12.25 -3.29 4.13
C VAL A 357 -12.28 -4.82 3.99
N ASN A 358 -12.07 -5.36 2.78
CA ASN A 358 -12.01 -6.80 2.53
C ASN A 358 -10.97 -7.49 3.41
N HIS A 359 -9.84 -6.83 3.65
CA HIS A 359 -8.78 -7.29 4.54
C HIS A 359 -9.19 -7.18 6.02
N LEU A 360 -9.45 -5.97 6.52
CA LEU A 360 -9.63 -5.72 7.96
C LEU A 360 -10.91 -6.32 8.55
N TRP A 361 -12.01 -6.32 7.78
CA TRP A 361 -13.30 -6.94 8.16
C TRP A 361 -13.45 -8.37 7.64
N GLY A 362 -12.50 -8.88 6.84
CA GLY A 362 -12.51 -10.22 6.24
C GLY A 362 -12.59 -11.36 7.27
N SER A 363 -13.32 -12.43 6.92
CA SER A 363 -13.59 -13.58 7.80
C SER A 363 -12.44 -14.59 7.91
N ALA A 364 -11.46 -14.55 6.99
CA ALA A 364 -10.25 -15.37 7.11
C ALA A 364 -9.45 -14.96 8.37
N PRO A 365 -8.73 -15.88 9.02
CA PRO A 365 -7.81 -15.54 10.12
C PRO A 365 -6.59 -14.76 9.62
N GLY A 366 -5.87 -14.10 10.54
CA GLY A 366 -4.63 -13.39 10.29
C GLY A 366 -4.34 -12.33 11.34
N ASN A 367 -3.08 -11.95 11.52
CA ASN A 367 -2.68 -10.87 12.44
C ASN A 367 -2.79 -9.51 11.72
N ARG A 368 -3.96 -8.88 11.79
CA ARG A 368 -4.26 -7.65 11.02
C ARG A 368 -4.30 -6.41 11.91
N LYS A 369 -3.59 -5.34 11.53
CA LYS A 369 -3.64 -4.04 12.22
C LYS A 369 -4.29 -2.97 11.35
N LEU A 370 -5.39 -2.39 11.82
CA LEU A 370 -5.73 -1.01 11.47
C LEU A 370 -4.81 -0.09 12.29
N ARG A 371 -4.10 0.84 11.67
CA ARG A 371 -3.31 1.86 12.36
C ARG A 371 -3.88 3.24 12.06
N VAL A 372 -4.08 4.03 13.11
CA VAL A 372 -4.60 5.39 13.04
C VAL A 372 -3.60 6.27 13.77
N TYR A 373 -2.74 6.97 13.02
CA TYR A 373 -1.81 7.95 13.58
C TYR A 373 -2.39 9.35 13.40
N ALA A 374 -3.46 9.60 14.16
CA ALA A 374 -4.18 10.87 14.19
C ALA A 374 -4.90 11.02 15.55
N PRO A 375 -5.01 12.25 16.10
CA PRO A 375 -5.82 12.52 17.28
C PRO A 375 -7.31 12.27 17.01
N TYR A 376 -8.08 12.02 18.07
CA TYR A 376 -9.54 11.93 17.97
C TYR A 376 -10.14 13.20 17.37
N SER A 377 -11.05 13.03 16.41
CA SER A 377 -11.83 14.11 15.81
C SER A 377 -13.30 13.67 15.80
N PRO A 378 -14.21 14.41 16.47
CA PRO A 378 -15.59 13.97 16.61
C PRO A 378 -16.36 14.00 15.27
N PRO A 379 -17.30 13.05 15.05
CA PRO A 379 -18.16 12.91 13.88
C PRO A 379 -19.21 14.05 13.71
N ILE A 380 -18.77 15.30 13.64
CA ILE A 380 -19.65 16.47 13.57
C ILE A 380 -20.23 16.68 12.16
N GLY A 381 -21.56 16.83 12.10
CA GLY A 381 -22.29 17.36 10.95
C GLY A 381 -22.79 16.31 9.93
N ALA A 382 -23.57 16.80 8.97
CA ALA A 382 -24.30 15.98 7.99
C ALA A 382 -23.46 15.44 6.82
N ASN A 383 -22.13 15.66 6.82
CA ASN A 383 -21.23 15.14 5.79
C ASN A 383 -20.38 14.01 6.37
N LEU A 384 -20.17 12.94 5.62
CA LEU A 384 -19.23 11.88 6.00
C LEU A 384 -17.80 12.42 6.07
N THR A 385 -17.05 11.99 7.08
CA THR A 385 -15.63 12.36 7.27
C THR A 385 -14.75 11.11 7.27
N LEU A 386 -13.46 11.28 6.91
CA LEU A 386 -12.48 10.19 6.95
C LEU A 386 -12.28 9.64 8.38
N PRO A 387 -12.16 10.47 9.44
CA PRO A 387 -12.25 10.00 10.83
C PRO A 387 -13.50 9.17 11.13
N SER A 388 -14.70 9.59 10.69
CA SER A 388 -15.94 8.83 10.90
C SER A 388 -15.89 7.44 10.24
N ALA A 389 -15.38 7.35 9.01
CA ALA A 389 -15.26 6.09 8.28
C ALA A 389 -14.23 5.15 8.92
N ILE A 390 -13.07 5.67 9.33
CA ILE A 390 -12.03 4.91 10.05
C ILE A 390 -12.56 4.44 11.42
N LEU A 391 -13.30 5.29 12.15
CA LEU A 391 -13.90 4.95 13.44
C LEU A 391 -14.93 3.81 13.32
N ARG A 392 -15.80 3.87 12.31
CA ARG A 392 -16.72 2.78 11.96
C ARG A 392 -15.96 1.48 11.70
N MET A 393 -14.91 1.54 10.86
CA MET A 393 -14.09 0.38 10.55
C MET A 393 -13.42 -0.22 11.81
N ALA A 394 -12.93 0.63 12.71
CA ALA A 394 -12.31 0.22 13.97
C ALA A 394 -13.30 -0.38 14.99
N LEU A 395 -14.54 0.10 15.05
CA LEU A 395 -15.58 -0.41 15.96
C LEU A 395 -15.95 -1.87 15.65
N HIS A 396 -16.06 -2.22 14.37
CA HIS A 396 -16.53 -3.55 13.95
C HIS A 396 -15.40 -4.50 13.51
N LEU A 397 -14.17 -4.29 13.99
CA LEU A 397 -13.09 -5.24 13.73
C LEU A 397 -13.44 -6.63 14.29
N PRO A 398 -13.27 -7.71 13.49
CA PRO A 398 -13.48 -9.09 13.91
C PRO A 398 -12.34 -9.58 14.81
N HIS A 399 -12.56 -10.69 15.51
CA HIS A 399 -11.53 -11.37 16.30
C HIS A 399 -10.30 -11.70 15.43
N GLY A 400 -9.11 -11.35 15.94
CA GLY A 400 -7.83 -11.46 15.21
C GLY A 400 -7.36 -10.14 14.58
N SER A 401 -8.28 -9.26 14.17
CA SER A 401 -7.97 -7.88 13.80
C SER A 401 -7.83 -6.99 15.06
N GLN A 402 -6.89 -6.07 15.04
CA GLN A 402 -6.66 -5.08 16.11
C GLN A 402 -6.59 -3.66 15.55
N SER A 403 -6.93 -2.66 16.36
CA SER A 403 -6.74 -1.24 16.02
C SER A 403 -5.63 -0.64 16.88
N LEU A 404 -4.66 0.03 16.27
CA LEU A 404 -3.70 0.88 16.95
C LEU A 404 -4.14 2.33 16.72
N MET A 405 -4.52 3.05 17.77
CA MET A 405 -4.98 4.44 17.69
C MET A 405 -4.08 5.37 18.50
N GLN A 406 -3.68 6.51 17.92
CA GLN A 406 -2.93 7.53 18.66
C GLN A 406 -3.81 8.14 19.76
N GLY A 407 -3.43 7.96 21.02
CA GLY A 407 -4.24 8.37 22.17
C GLY A 407 -5.48 7.50 22.34
N ALA A 408 -5.35 6.18 22.21
CA ALA A 408 -6.47 5.22 22.14
C ALA A 408 -7.48 5.35 23.29
N GLN A 409 -7.06 5.80 24.48
CA GLN A 409 -8.00 6.04 25.58
C GLN A 409 -8.95 7.22 25.30
N THR A 410 -8.48 8.27 24.63
CA THR A 410 -9.34 9.38 24.17
C THR A 410 -10.39 8.89 23.17
N TRP A 411 -9.99 8.02 22.25
CA TRP A 411 -10.91 7.37 21.31
C TRP A 411 -11.98 6.54 22.03
N ARG A 412 -11.59 5.69 23.00
CA ARG A 412 -12.54 4.88 23.80
C ARG A 412 -13.52 5.74 24.61
N THR A 413 -13.05 6.80 25.27
CA THR A 413 -13.92 7.67 26.07
C THR A 413 -14.96 8.39 25.21
N ASN A 414 -14.56 8.91 24.04
CA ASN A 414 -15.46 9.74 23.24
C ASN A 414 -16.41 8.93 22.36
N VAL A 415 -15.99 7.78 21.78
CA VAL A 415 -16.85 6.99 20.87
C VAL A 415 -18.16 6.54 21.54
N GLY A 416 -18.15 6.36 22.86
CA GLY A 416 -19.35 6.09 23.65
C GLY A 416 -20.45 7.13 23.43
N HIS A 417 -20.14 8.43 23.46
CA HIS A 417 -21.15 9.47 23.23
C HIS A 417 -21.75 9.42 21.81
N GLU A 418 -20.91 9.14 20.82
CA GLU A 418 -21.28 9.11 19.39
C GLU A 418 -22.26 7.97 19.06
N VAL A 419 -22.05 6.77 19.63
CA VAL A 419 -22.96 5.62 19.43
C VAL A 419 -24.03 5.49 20.52
N GLY A 420 -23.97 6.30 21.58
CA GLY A 420 -24.86 6.14 22.73
C GLY A 420 -24.49 4.95 23.62
N HIS A 421 -23.19 4.67 23.74
CA HIS A 421 -22.56 3.64 24.56
C HIS A 421 -22.91 2.18 24.21
N THR A 422 -23.75 1.94 23.20
CA THR A 422 -24.06 0.61 22.64
C THR A 422 -24.08 0.61 21.10
N LEU A 423 -23.77 -0.54 20.48
CA LEU A 423 -23.96 -0.78 19.05
C LEU A 423 -25.36 -1.37 18.76
N GLY A 424 -26.11 -1.72 19.80
CA GLY A 424 -27.48 -2.22 19.75
C GLY A 424 -27.65 -3.66 20.23
N CYS A 425 -26.55 -4.39 20.45
CA CYS A 425 -26.57 -5.83 20.72
C CYS A 425 -26.51 -6.14 22.22
N ALA A 426 -25.62 -5.46 22.95
CA ALA A 426 -25.41 -5.64 24.38
C ALA A 426 -25.01 -4.33 25.10
N GLU A 427 -25.17 -4.34 26.42
CA GLU A 427 -24.59 -3.34 27.34
C GLU A 427 -23.05 -3.38 27.38
N SER A 428 -22.45 -4.46 26.89
CA SER A 428 -20.99 -4.65 26.81
C SER A 428 -20.37 -4.34 25.43
N ASP A 429 -21.14 -3.85 24.45
CA ASP A 429 -20.69 -3.73 23.04
C ASP A 429 -19.35 -3.00 22.84
N LEU A 430 -19.02 -2.04 23.72
CA LEU A 430 -17.79 -1.24 23.67
C LEU A 430 -16.69 -1.70 24.64
N LYS A 431 -16.94 -2.71 25.49
CA LYS A 431 -15.99 -3.17 26.52
C LYS A 431 -14.83 -3.98 25.88
N ASP A 432 -15.15 -4.85 24.93
CA ASP A 432 -14.20 -5.76 24.26
C ASP A 432 -13.64 -5.19 22.94
N LEU A 433 -13.40 -3.89 22.87
CA LEU A 433 -12.75 -3.24 21.73
C LEU A 433 -11.24 -3.52 21.77
N SER A 434 -10.75 -4.31 20.80
CA SER A 434 -9.33 -4.65 20.61
C SER A 434 -8.51 -3.47 20.06
N TRP A 435 -8.64 -2.31 20.70
CA TRP A 435 -7.91 -1.08 20.42
C TRP A 435 -6.72 -0.99 21.38
N MET A 436 -5.57 -0.53 20.89
CA MET A 436 -4.33 -0.30 21.64
C MET A 436 -3.72 1.04 21.22
N ASP A 437 -2.78 1.58 21.99
CA ASP A 437 -2.19 2.89 21.69
C ASP A 437 -1.15 2.81 20.55
N ASN A 438 -1.22 3.75 19.60
CA ASN A 438 -0.31 3.81 18.46
C ASN A 438 0.85 4.77 18.75
N THR A 439 1.87 4.25 19.44
CA THR A 439 3.02 5.05 19.92
C THR A 439 3.99 5.47 18.82
N GLU A 440 3.91 4.88 17.62
CA GLU A 440 4.85 5.10 16.53
C GLU A 440 4.12 5.17 15.18
N ALA A 441 4.41 6.22 14.41
CA ALA A 441 3.99 6.35 13.02
C ALA A 441 4.87 5.47 12.14
N LEU A 442 4.27 4.56 11.38
CA LEU A 442 4.97 3.94 10.25
C LEU A 442 5.17 5.00 9.16
N VAL A 443 6.30 4.97 8.45
CA VAL A 443 6.67 5.95 7.43
C VAL A 443 7.10 5.21 6.17
N SER A 444 6.14 4.92 5.30
CA SER A 444 6.41 4.28 4.02
C SER A 444 6.73 5.33 2.96
N SER A 445 7.69 5.04 2.08
CA SER A 445 7.82 5.81 0.84
C SER A 445 6.65 5.54 -0.12
N LEU A 446 5.92 4.44 0.09
CA LEU A 446 4.74 4.04 -0.67
C LEU A 446 3.43 4.52 0.00
N ASP A 447 3.45 5.73 0.56
CA ASP A 447 2.27 6.46 1.02
C ASP A 447 1.45 7.01 -0.17
N HIS A 448 0.13 7.07 -0.01
CA HIS A 448 -0.81 7.79 -0.87
C HIS A 448 -1.32 9.04 -0.13
N GLU A 449 -1.04 10.23 -0.64
CA GLU A 449 -1.39 11.50 0.01
C GLU A 449 -2.74 12.06 -0.47
N PHE A 450 -3.68 12.25 0.44
CA PHE A 450 -4.96 12.93 0.18
C PHE A 450 -4.77 14.46 0.24
N LYS A 451 -4.11 15.03 -0.79
CA LYS A 451 -3.68 16.45 -0.87
C LYS A 451 -4.81 17.49 -0.78
N THR A 452 -6.09 17.08 -0.78
CA THR A 452 -7.25 17.97 -0.66
C THR A 452 -8.32 17.38 0.26
N LEU A 453 -9.13 18.25 0.86
CA LEU A 453 -10.32 17.86 1.61
C LEU A 453 -11.33 17.07 0.75
N SER A 454 -11.36 17.29 -0.57
CA SER A 454 -12.17 16.49 -1.49
C SER A 454 -11.63 15.07 -1.69
N ALA A 455 -10.31 14.87 -1.76
CA ALA A 455 -9.71 13.54 -1.83
C ALA A 455 -9.95 12.73 -0.55
N ALA A 456 -9.76 13.36 0.62
CA ALA A 456 -10.04 12.70 1.91
C ALA A 456 -11.53 12.35 2.09
N ARG A 457 -12.45 13.15 1.54
CA ARG A 457 -13.90 12.81 1.49
C ARG A 457 -14.21 11.69 0.50
N ALA A 458 -13.54 11.65 -0.66
CA ALA A 458 -13.71 10.58 -1.64
C ALA A 458 -13.28 9.22 -1.05
N GLU A 459 -12.15 9.18 -0.34
CA GLU A 459 -11.72 8.00 0.41
C GLU A 459 -12.73 7.60 1.49
N ALA A 460 -13.25 8.55 2.26
CA ALA A 460 -14.27 8.27 3.27
C ALA A 460 -15.53 7.62 2.68
N VAL A 461 -15.99 8.12 1.53
CA VAL A 461 -17.13 7.55 0.77
C VAL A 461 -16.80 6.17 0.19
N ALA A 462 -15.59 5.97 -0.34
CA ALA A 462 -15.15 4.67 -0.86
C ALA A 462 -15.08 3.61 0.25
N LEU A 463 -14.54 3.97 1.43
CA LEU A 463 -14.56 3.13 2.63
C LEU A 463 -16.00 2.82 3.08
N ALA A 464 -16.89 3.81 3.09
CA ALA A 464 -18.28 3.61 3.49
C ALA A 464 -19.07 2.69 2.54
N SER A 465 -18.89 2.83 1.22
CA SER A 465 -19.49 1.88 0.26
C SER A 465 -18.94 0.47 0.49
N ALA A 466 -17.61 0.30 0.52
CA ALA A 466 -16.99 -1.00 0.74
C ALA A 466 -17.45 -1.68 2.04
N MET A 467 -17.64 -0.91 3.12
CA MET A 467 -18.23 -1.39 4.37
C MET A 467 -19.70 -1.77 4.25
N ASP A 468 -20.53 -0.96 3.59
CA ASP A 468 -21.95 -1.24 3.35
C ASP A 468 -22.13 -2.47 2.44
N ASP A 469 -21.30 -2.62 1.42
CA ASP A 469 -21.34 -3.73 0.46
C ASP A 469 -20.92 -5.06 1.11
N LEU A 470 -19.87 -5.07 1.96
CA LEU A 470 -19.48 -6.28 2.71
C LEU A 470 -20.52 -6.67 3.77
N VAL A 471 -21.17 -5.69 4.43
CA VAL A 471 -22.28 -5.94 5.36
C VAL A 471 -23.49 -6.49 4.62
N TRP A 472 -23.82 -5.93 3.45
CA TRP A 472 -24.95 -6.37 2.63
C TRP A 472 -24.77 -7.80 2.10
N GLN A 473 -23.56 -8.14 1.65
CA GLN A 473 -23.22 -9.50 1.24
C GLN A 473 -23.45 -10.50 2.38
N ARG A 474 -22.97 -10.18 3.60
CA ARG A 474 -23.12 -11.03 4.79
C ARG A 474 -24.58 -11.14 5.24
N LEU A 475 -25.31 -10.03 5.27
CA LEU A 475 -26.73 -10.01 5.60
C LEU A 475 -27.52 -10.90 4.63
N THR A 476 -27.29 -10.75 3.32
CA THR A 476 -27.98 -11.54 2.29
C THR A 476 -27.68 -13.04 2.43
N GLN A 477 -26.39 -13.39 2.59
CA GLN A 477 -25.97 -14.79 2.79
C GLN A 477 -26.59 -15.42 4.05
N SER A 478 -26.59 -14.69 5.18
CA SER A 478 -27.14 -15.18 6.44
C SER A 478 -28.67 -15.23 6.44
N VAL A 479 -29.36 -14.32 5.74
CA VAL A 479 -30.82 -14.38 5.56
C VAL A 479 -31.20 -15.58 4.70
N SER A 480 -30.53 -15.83 3.57
CA SER A 480 -30.76 -17.04 2.77
C SER A 480 -30.54 -18.32 3.59
N ALA A 481 -29.47 -18.36 4.41
CA ALA A 481 -29.24 -19.48 5.33
C ALA A 481 -30.32 -19.63 6.43
N LYS A 482 -30.95 -18.53 6.89
CA LYS A 482 -32.13 -18.60 7.78
C LYS A 482 -33.35 -19.15 7.07
N LEU A 483 -33.63 -18.70 5.85
CA LEU A 483 -34.77 -19.20 5.05
C LEU A 483 -34.63 -20.71 4.77
N THR A 484 -33.45 -21.18 4.40
CA THR A 484 -33.13 -22.62 4.25
C THR A 484 -33.32 -23.44 5.54
N ALA A 485 -33.33 -22.79 6.72
CA ALA A 485 -33.53 -23.45 8.01
C ALA A 485 -35.00 -23.45 8.49
N VAL A 486 -35.93 -22.83 7.75
CA VAL A 486 -37.37 -22.91 8.00
C VAL A 486 -37.87 -24.33 7.68
N LYS A 487 -38.74 -24.87 8.54
CA LYS A 487 -39.16 -26.28 8.48
C LYS A 487 -40.33 -26.56 7.53
N ASP A 488 -41.15 -25.55 7.30
CA ASP A 488 -42.34 -25.60 6.45
C ASP A 488 -41.97 -25.03 5.09
N SER A 489 -42.01 -25.87 4.04
CA SER A 489 -41.62 -25.49 2.68
C SER A 489 -42.40 -24.28 2.20
N ASP A 490 -43.72 -24.31 2.38
CA ASP A 490 -44.65 -23.34 1.85
C ASP A 490 -44.44 -21.96 2.52
N LEU A 491 -44.01 -21.94 3.79
CA LEU A 491 -43.57 -20.72 4.48
C LEU A 491 -42.20 -20.24 4.02
N ALA A 492 -41.24 -21.16 3.82
CA ALA A 492 -39.90 -20.83 3.34
C ALA A 492 -39.95 -20.19 1.94
N ASP A 493 -40.64 -20.84 0.99
CA ASP A 493 -40.85 -20.38 -0.38
C ASP A 493 -41.55 -19.01 -0.41
N ALA A 494 -42.57 -18.81 0.46
CA ALA A 494 -43.28 -17.54 0.56
C ALA A 494 -42.41 -16.40 1.13
N MET A 495 -41.54 -16.69 2.11
CA MET A 495 -40.60 -15.71 2.65
C MET A 495 -39.46 -15.41 1.67
N GLU A 496 -38.97 -16.41 0.93
CA GLU A 496 -37.95 -16.23 -0.11
C GLU A 496 -38.48 -15.43 -1.30
N ALA A 497 -39.72 -15.67 -1.75
CA ALA A 497 -40.32 -14.90 -2.84
C ALA A 497 -40.36 -13.38 -2.54
N ILE A 498 -40.78 -13.00 -1.33
CA ILE A 498 -40.79 -11.59 -0.89
C ILE A 498 -39.35 -11.06 -0.75
N TRP A 499 -38.43 -11.86 -0.22
CA TRP A 499 -37.01 -11.47 -0.09
C TRP A 499 -36.35 -11.20 -1.45
N LEU A 500 -36.62 -12.04 -2.46
CA LEU A 500 -36.12 -11.86 -3.82
C LEU A 500 -36.72 -10.61 -4.49
N GLU A 501 -38.01 -10.30 -4.28
CA GLU A 501 -38.62 -9.04 -4.74
C GLU A 501 -37.92 -7.82 -4.10
N TRP A 502 -37.63 -7.88 -2.80
CA TRP A 502 -36.92 -6.79 -2.11
C TRP A 502 -35.47 -6.67 -2.57
N LEU A 503 -34.75 -7.77 -2.79
CA LEU A 503 -33.38 -7.77 -3.33
C LEU A 503 -33.29 -7.13 -4.73
N ASP A 504 -34.24 -7.42 -5.62
CA ASP A 504 -34.36 -6.76 -6.92
C ASP A 504 -34.64 -5.25 -6.76
N GLY A 505 -35.56 -4.88 -5.85
CA GLY A 505 -35.84 -3.49 -5.49
C GLY A 505 -34.61 -2.72 -4.97
N PHE A 506 -33.82 -3.33 -4.08
CA PHE A 506 -32.58 -2.76 -3.55
C PHE A 506 -31.46 -2.68 -4.61
N THR A 507 -31.45 -3.62 -5.56
CA THR A 507 -30.50 -3.58 -6.70
C THR A 507 -30.85 -2.44 -7.66
N LYS A 508 -32.14 -2.15 -7.86
CA LYS A 508 -32.63 -1.02 -8.66
C LYS A 508 -32.51 0.33 -7.95
N ASN A 509 -32.48 0.35 -6.62
CA ASN A 509 -32.29 1.56 -5.81
C ASN A 509 -31.34 1.32 -4.62
N PRO A 510 -30.03 1.54 -4.79
CA PRO A 510 -29.04 1.42 -3.72
C PRO A 510 -29.23 2.39 -2.53
N GLU A 511 -29.88 3.54 -2.72
CA GLU A 511 -30.22 4.45 -1.62
C GLU A 511 -31.31 3.84 -0.73
N SER A 512 -32.27 3.11 -1.31
CA SER A 512 -33.27 2.36 -0.53
C SER A 512 -32.64 1.27 0.34
N ARG A 513 -31.54 0.65 -0.10
CA ARG A 513 -30.77 -0.32 0.71
C ARG A 513 -30.21 0.37 1.96
N ARG A 514 -29.65 1.57 1.77
CA ARG A 514 -29.07 2.38 2.84
C ARG A 514 -30.12 2.80 3.87
N GLN A 515 -31.24 3.38 3.40
CA GLN A 515 -32.37 3.80 4.24
C GLN A 515 -32.95 2.64 5.07
N PHE A 516 -33.07 1.45 4.47
CA PHE A 516 -33.54 0.25 5.17
C PHE A 516 -32.63 -0.14 6.34
N LEU A 517 -31.31 -0.18 6.12
CA LEU A 517 -30.33 -0.50 7.16
C LEU A 517 -30.24 0.59 8.26
N GLU A 518 -30.50 1.85 7.91
CA GLU A 518 -30.57 2.95 8.86
C GLU A 518 -31.80 2.86 9.76
N GLN A 519 -33.00 2.64 9.20
CA GLN A 519 -34.23 2.45 9.98
C GLN A 519 -34.10 1.34 11.04
N LEU A 520 -33.40 0.24 10.71
CA LEU A 520 -33.18 -0.87 11.62
C LEU A 520 -32.25 -0.52 12.82
N LEU A 521 -31.31 0.41 12.68
CA LEU A 521 -30.25 0.68 13.67
C LEU A 521 -30.28 2.08 14.30
N TYR A 522 -31.08 2.99 13.76
CA TYR A 522 -31.16 4.41 14.14
C TYR A 522 -32.61 4.87 14.26
N PRO A 523 -33.27 4.64 15.41
CA PRO A 523 -34.56 5.25 15.72
C PRO A 523 -34.43 6.79 15.68
N GLU A 524 -35.32 7.47 14.96
CA GLU A 524 -35.29 8.93 14.82
C GLU A 524 -35.34 9.66 16.16
N THR A 525 -36.08 9.06 17.11
CA THR A 525 -36.22 9.48 18.51
C THR A 525 -34.90 9.54 19.29
N GLU A 526 -33.88 8.78 18.89
CA GLU A 526 -32.57 8.71 19.53
C GLU A 526 -31.62 9.84 19.07
N GLY A 527 -31.92 10.50 17.95
CA GLY A 527 -31.15 11.66 17.44
C GLY A 527 -29.70 11.37 17.04
N LYS A 528 -29.31 10.10 16.86
CA LYS A 528 -27.94 9.71 16.48
C LYS A 528 -27.69 9.87 14.98
N ASN A 529 -26.46 10.24 14.61
CA ASN A 529 -26.08 10.56 13.22
C ASN A 529 -25.96 9.30 12.34
N ALA A 530 -27.08 8.88 11.73
CA ALA A 530 -27.13 7.73 10.83
C ALA A 530 -26.12 7.80 9.68
N THR A 531 -25.87 8.99 9.13
CA THR A 531 -24.94 9.26 8.01
C THR A 531 -23.55 8.63 8.17
N HIS A 532 -23.05 8.53 9.41
CA HIS A 532 -21.70 7.99 9.68
C HIS A 532 -21.71 6.49 9.98
N ALA A 533 -22.89 5.87 10.12
CA ALA A 533 -23.11 4.44 10.19
C ALA A 533 -22.27 3.69 11.25
N LEU A 534 -21.89 4.35 12.34
CA LEU A 534 -21.03 3.78 13.40
C LEU A 534 -21.57 2.47 14.00
N ARG A 535 -22.88 2.19 13.94
CA ARG A 535 -23.49 0.90 14.34
C ARG A 535 -23.56 -0.15 13.22
N LEU A 536 -23.40 0.21 11.96
CA LEU A 536 -23.57 -0.69 10.82
C LEU A 536 -22.26 -1.40 10.46
N GLY A 537 -22.09 -2.66 10.84
CA GLY A 537 -20.87 -3.41 10.57
C GLY A 537 -20.95 -4.88 11.00
N PRO A 538 -19.87 -5.66 10.81
CA PRO A 538 -19.78 -7.08 11.18
C PRO A 538 -20.37 -7.47 12.54
N ARG A 539 -20.29 -6.63 13.58
CA ARG A 539 -20.82 -6.96 14.92
C ARG A 539 -22.35 -6.89 15.04
N THR A 540 -23.02 -6.19 14.13
CA THR A 540 -24.50 -6.02 14.14
C THR A 540 -25.23 -6.85 13.08
N VAL A 541 -24.52 -7.69 12.31
CA VAL A 541 -25.11 -8.51 11.24
C VAL A 541 -26.19 -9.47 11.76
N ASP A 542 -25.97 -10.20 12.86
CA ASP A 542 -26.96 -11.17 13.37
C ASP A 542 -28.25 -10.52 13.90
N LEU A 543 -28.13 -9.26 14.34
CA LEU A 543 -29.24 -8.41 14.76
C LEU A 543 -30.05 -7.91 13.54
N LEU A 544 -29.37 -7.51 12.45
CA LEU A 544 -30.00 -7.21 11.17
C LEU A 544 -30.67 -8.44 10.53
N VAL A 545 -30.00 -9.61 10.54
CA VAL A 545 -30.55 -10.88 10.05
C VAL A 545 -31.82 -11.26 10.81
N SER A 546 -31.80 -11.11 12.14
CA SER A 546 -32.99 -11.33 13.00
C SER A 546 -34.14 -10.39 12.67
N ALA A 547 -33.84 -9.15 12.25
CA ALA A 547 -34.85 -8.18 11.85
C ALA A 547 -35.46 -8.50 10.50
N VAL A 548 -34.65 -8.86 9.50
CA VAL A 548 -35.13 -9.31 8.18
C VAL A 548 -35.97 -10.59 8.31
N GLU A 549 -35.50 -11.57 9.09
CA GLU A 549 -36.23 -12.82 9.41
C GLU A 549 -37.63 -12.54 9.98
N LEU A 550 -37.74 -11.62 10.94
CA LEU A 550 -39.03 -11.22 11.51
C LEU A 550 -39.89 -10.41 10.53
N LEU A 551 -39.30 -9.46 9.82
CA LEU A 551 -40.01 -8.56 8.88
C LEU A 551 -40.61 -9.35 7.71
N LEU A 552 -39.90 -10.34 7.18
CA LEU A 552 -40.41 -11.27 6.16
C LEU A 552 -41.56 -12.14 6.69
N LEU A 553 -41.46 -12.64 7.93
CA LEU A 553 -42.54 -13.43 8.55
C LEU A 553 -43.83 -12.60 8.69
N VAL A 554 -43.71 -11.33 9.10
CA VAL A 554 -44.86 -10.42 9.19
C VAL A 554 -45.42 -10.12 7.80
N ALA A 555 -44.58 -9.88 6.79
CA ALA A 555 -45.04 -9.64 5.41
C ALA A 555 -45.82 -10.84 4.83
N VAL A 556 -45.32 -12.07 4.98
CA VAL A 556 -46.01 -13.30 4.53
C VAL A 556 -47.32 -13.54 5.30
N GLY A 557 -47.33 -13.19 6.59
CA GLY A 557 -48.47 -13.39 7.48
C GLY A 557 -49.60 -12.37 7.30
N VAL A 558 -49.25 -11.10 7.07
CA VAL A 558 -50.18 -10.05 6.64
C VAL A 558 -50.70 -10.34 5.23
N GLY A 559 -49.81 -10.71 4.31
CA GLY A 559 -50.16 -11.00 2.92
C GLY A 559 -50.48 -9.77 2.09
N GLY A 560 -51.23 -9.98 1.00
CA GLY A 560 -51.41 -9.00 -0.07
C GLY A 560 -50.31 -9.11 -1.14
N VAL A 561 -50.42 -8.28 -2.19
CA VAL A 561 -49.45 -8.18 -3.29
C VAL A 561 -48.73 -6.84 -3.18
N GLY A 562 -47.40 -6.81 -3.34
CA GLY A 562 -46.60 -5.59 -3.24
C GLY A 562 -46.32 -5.13 -1.80
N THR A 563 -46.20 -6.07 -0.85
CA THR A 563 -45.67 -5.78 0.49
C THR A 563 -44.22 -5.34 0.41
N ALA A 564 -43.89 -4.15 0.92
CA ALA A 564 -42.54 -3.60 0.95
C ALA A 564 -42.04 -3.43 2.39
N TRP A 565 -40.71 -3.41 2.58
CA TRP A 565 -40.06 -3.24 3.90
C TRP A 565 -40.52 -2.00 4.70
N LYS A 566 -41.07 -0.98 4.00
CA LYS A 566 -41.59 0.28 4.55
C LYS A 566 -43.12 0.42 4.52
N HIS A 567 -43.85 -0.50 3.87
CA HIS A 567 -45.29 -0.35 3.66
C HIS A 567 -45.98 -1.69 3.35
N PHE A 568 -47.04 -2.00 4.10
CA PHE A 568 -47.92 -3.14 3.84
C PHE A 568 -49.31 -2.63 3.41
N PRO A 569 -49.82 -2.98 2.21
CA PRO A 569 -50.99 -2.33 1.59
C PRO A 569 -52.25 -2.22 2.46
N GLU A 570 -52.55 -3.23 3.30
CA GLU A 570 -53.75 -3.24 4.14
C GLU A 570 -53.56 -2.56 5.52
N PHE A 571 -52.31 -2.32 5.94
CA PHE A 571 -52.00 -1.83 7.29
C PHE A 571 -51.45 -0.40 7.31
N GLY A 572 -50.67 -0.01 6.29
CA GLY A 572 -49.99 1.28 6.17
C GLY A 572 -48.47 1.18 6.25
N GLU A 573 -47.83 2.26 6.70
CA GLU A 573 -46.36 2.35 6.83
C GLU A 573 -45.80 1.43 7.92
N VAL A 574 -44.54 1.01 7.75
CA VAL A 574 -43.87 -0.01 8.57
C VAL A 574 -42.57 0.54 9.17
N LEU A 575 -42.58 0.76 10.48
CA LEU A 575 -41.38 1.03 11.28
C LEU A 575 -40.84 -0.30 11.83
N SER A 576 -39.65 -0.71 11.37
CA SER A 576 -38.93 -1.87 11.89
C SER A 576 -37.64 -1.43 12.55
N ILE A 577 -37.42 -1.81 13.82
CA ILE A 577 -36.23 -1.53 14.62
C ILE A 577 -35.60 -2.86 15.03
N ALA A 578 -34.30 -3.01 14.77
CA ALA A 578 -33.54 -4.23 15.05
C ALA A 578 -32.88 -4.25 16.44
N LEU A 579 -32.59 -3.07 16.99
CA LEU A 579 -31.92 -2.87 18.27
C LEU A 579 -32.55 -3.68 19.42
N LYS A 580 -31.71 -4.19 20.32
CA LYS A 580 -32.12 -4.66 21.66
C LYS A 580 -31.86 -3.57 22.71
N TYR A 581 -30.65 -3.01 22.68
CA TYR A 581 -30.24 -1.88 23.52
C TYR A 581 -30.19 -0.58 22.69
N TRP A 582 -30.44 0.54 23.36
CA TRP A 582 -30.33 1.88 22.79
C TRP A 582 -29.86 2.87 23.87
N SER A 583 -29.74 4.16 23.54
CA SER A 583 -29.28 5.20 24.47
C SER A 583 -30.36 6.09 25.08
N GLY A 584 -31.63 5.83 24.76
CA GLY A 584 -32.77 6.65 25.16
C GLY A 584 -33.09 7.79 24.17
N PRO A 585 -34.17 8.55 24.42
CA PRO A 585 -34.58 9.64 23.55
C PRO A 585 -33.56 10.80 23.54
N ALA A 586 -33.45 11.51 22.41
CA ALA A 586 -32.45 12.55 22.16
C ALA A 586 -32.44 13.75 23.14
N THR A 587 -33.49 13.90 23.94
CA THR A 587 -33.63 14.92 25.00
C THR A 587 -33.14 14.44 26.37
N GLY A 588 -32.83 13.15 26.53
CA GLY A 588 -32.35 12.55 27.77
C GLY A 588 -30.83 12.49 27.90
N ALA A 589 -30.36 11.97 29.04
CA ALA A 589 -28.95 11.61 29.20
C ALA A 589 -28.68 10.30 28.44
N PRO A 590 -27.60 10.19 27.64
CA PRO A 590 -27.31 8.99 26.85
C PRO A 590 -26.80 7.86 27.75
N GLU A 591 -27.67 6.91 28.06
CA GLU A 591 -27.42 5.77 28.95
C GLU A 591 -27.89 4.47 28.30
N VAL A 592 -27.07 3.41 28.36
CA VAL A 592 -27.43 2.12 27.76
C VAL A 592 -28.56 1.48 28.56
N ARG A 593 -29.63 1.15 27.85
CA ARG A 593 -30.90 0.63 28.37
C ARG A 593 -31.51 -0.35 27.38
N GLU A 594 -32.25 -1.35 27.83
CA GLU A 594 -32.97 -2.22 26.90
C GLU A 594 -34.21 -1.48 26.38
N ILE A 595 -34.61 -1.72 25.13
CA ILE A 595 -35.79 -1.05 24.53
C ILE A 595 -37.09 -1.39 25.27
N SER A 596 -37.10 -2.48 26.04
CA SER A 596 -38.19 -2.86 26.96
C SER A 596 -38.35 -1.95 28.18
N ASP A 597 -37.29 -1.23 28.57
CA ASP A 597 -37.21 -0.55 29.87
C ASP A 597 -37.76 0.88 29.80
N ASP A 598 -37.89 1.42 28.58
CA ASP A 598 -38.46 2.73 28.27
C ASP A 598 -39.93 2.59 27.84
N PRO A 599 -40.80 3.56 28.18
CA PRO A 599 -42.14 3.66 27.58
C PRO A 599 -42.07 3.63 26.05
N LEU A 600 -42.89 2.78 25.42
CA LEU A 600 -42.87 2.54 23.97
C LEU A 600 -42.87 3.85 23.14
N ILE A 601 -43.64 4.86 23.59
CA ILE A 601 -43.75 6.17 22.95
C ILE A 601 -42.42 6.94 22.85
N ASN A 602 -41.46 6.69 23.75
CA ASN A 602 -40.10 7.25 23.68
C ASN A 602 -39.32 6.65 22.51
N VAL A 603 -39.57 5.38 22.19
CA VAL A 603 -38.86 4.61 21.15
C VAL A 603 -39.43 4.94 19.77
N ILE A 604 -40.76 4.91 19.61
CA ILE A 604 -41.45 5.03 18.31
C ILE A 604 -42.05 6.41 18.02
N GLY A 605 -41.94 7.35 18.97
CA GLY A 605 -42.38 8.74 18.84
C GLY A 605 -43.90 8.95 19.03
N PRO A 606 -44.35 10.22 19.14
CA PRO A 606 -45.73 10.58 19.50
C PRO A 606 -46.78 10.34 18.40
N SER A 607 -46.35 9.97 17.19
CA SER A 607 -47.24 9.61 16.08
C SER A 607 -46.65 8.42 15.32
N PRO A 608 -46.71 7.21 15.92
CA PRO A 608 -46.01 6.05 15.38
C PRO A 608 -46.57 5.57 14.04
N ALA A 609 -45.71 4.87 13.29
CA ALA A 609 -46.13 4.16 12.09
C ALA A 609 -47.25 3.14 12.41
N PRO A 610 -48.18 2.87 11.48
CA PRO A 610 -49.20 1.84 11.62
C PRO A 610 -48.65 0.47 12.02
N VAL A 611 -47.58 -0.01 11.40
CA VAL A 611 -46.94 -1.28 11.76
C VAL A 611 -45.62 -1.00 12.47
N VAL A 612 -45.43 -1.59 13.65
CA VAL A 612 -44.21 -1.48 14.44
C VAL A 612 -43.66 -2.87 14.71
N ILE A 613 -42.40 -3.09 14.35
CA ILE A 613 -41.72 -4.39 14.47
C ILE A 613 -40.42 -4.19 15.26
N LEU A 614 -40.33 -4.77 16.45
CA LEU A 614 -39.21 -4.64 17.38
C LEU A 614 -38.51 -6.00 17.53
N SER A 615 -37.56 -6.31 16.65
CA SER A 615 -36.99 -7.67 16.56
C SER A 615 -35.92 -8.00 17.60
N GLY A 616 -35.30 -6.98 18.22
CA GLY A 616 -34.41 -7.17 19.36
C GLY A 616 -35.15 -7.35 20.69
N VAL A 617 -36.42 -6.93 20.77
CA VAL A 617 -37.20 -6.91 22.01
C VAL A 617 -37.81 -8.28 22.31
N SER A 618 -37.56 -8.76 23.53
CA SER A 618 -38.08 -10.03 24.04
C SER A 618 -39.36 -9.89 24.90
N THR A 619 -39.73 -8.67 25.27
CA THR A 619 -40.99 -8.35 25.97
C THR A 619 -42.20 -8.55 25.05
N PRO A 620 -43.32 -9.12 25.51
CA PRO A 620 -44.53 -9.30 24.69
C PRO A 620 -45.24 -7.96 24.39
N PRO A 621 -45.97 -7.84 23.26
CA PRO A 621 -46.61 -6.58 22.85
C PRO A 621 -47.60 -6.00 23.88
N SER A 622 -48.29 -6.86 24.64
CA SER A 622 -49.26 -6.43 25.67
C SER A 622 -48.61 -5.70 26.85
N GLU A 623 -47.37 -6.05 27.18
CA GLU A 623 -46.62 -5.44 28.29
C GLU A 623 -46.05 -4.08 27.85
N LEU A 624 -45.51 -3.99 26.62
CA LEU A 624 -45.07 -2.71 26.03
C LEU A 624 -46.21 -1.68 25.82
N LEU A 625 -47.44 -2.17 25.60
CA LEU A 625 -48.65 -1.35 25.51
C LEU A 625 -49.31 -1.08 26.88
N ASN A 626 -48.71 -1.58 27.97
CA ASN A 626 -49.24 -1.56 29.33
C ASN A 626 -50.71 -2.05 29.45
N THR A 627 -51.15 -2.97 28.59
CA THR A 627 -52.53 -3.46 28.59
C THR A 627 -52.75 -4.50 29.69
N GLY A 628 -53.44 -4.11 30.76
CA GLY A 628 -53.89 -5.00 31.83
C GLY A 628 -55.23 -5.68 31.51
N MET A 629 -55.62 -6.67 32.30
CA MET A 629 -56.93 -7.36 32.15
C MET A 629 -58.16 -6.48 32.49
N ALA A 630 -57.95 -5.24 32.92
CA ALA A 630 -59.00 -4.27 33.22
C ALA A 630 -59.10 -3.14 32.18
N ASP A 631 -58.27 -3.16 31.13
CA ASP A 631 -58.29 -2.14 30.09
C ASP A 631 -59.29 -2.53 29.00
N ASP A 632 -60.51 -2.01 29.10
CA ASP A 632 -61.52 -2.16 28.05
C ASP A 632 -61.00 -1.57 26.73
N ALA A 633 -61.18 -2.29 25.61
CA ALA A 633 -60.63 -1.91 24.30
C ALA A 633 -61.07 -0.52 23.80
N GLU A 634 -62.21 -0.01 24.30
CA GLU A 634 -62.71 1.33 24.02
C GLU A 634 -61.75 2.42 24.57
N SER A 635 -61.17 2.21 25.76
CA SER A 635 -60.25 3.15 26.41
C SER A 635 -59.03 3.48 25.52
N ALA A 636 -58.46 2.45 24.90
CA ALA A 636 -57.31 2.54 23.98
C ALA A 636 -57.63 3.18 22.61
N THR A 637 -58.90 3.55 22.36
CA THR A 637 -59.37 4.21 21.13
C THR A 637 -59.95 5.60 21.36
N SER A 638 -59.95 6.09 22.60
CA SER A 638 -60.38 7.45 22.95
C SER A 638 -59.50 8.53 22.29
N MET A 639 -60.08 9.68 21.94
CA MET A 639 -59.32 10.85 21.47
C MET A 639 -58.30 11.39 22.49
N ALA A 640 -58.44 11.02 23.77
CA ALA A 640 -57.51 11.38 24.84
C ALA A 640 -56.44 10.31 25.12
N ALA A 641 -56.47 9.16 24.43
CA ALA A 641 -55.47 8.11 24.57
C ALA A 641 -54.23 8.38 23.71
N GLU A 642 -53.08 7.85 24.14
CA GLU A 642 -51.86 7.88 23.34
C GLU A 642 -52.04 7.11 22.02
N ARG A 643 -51.45 7.62 20.93
CA ARG A 643 -51.52 6.97 19.62
C ARG A 643 -50.73 5.65 19.63
N ARG A 644 -51.46 4.54 19.59
CA ARG A 644 -50.88 3.19 19.52
C ARG A 644 -50.76 2.71 18.06
N PRO A 645 -49.73 1.92 17.71
CA PRO A 645 -49.62 1.32 16.38
C PRO A 645 -50.81 0.37 16.10
N HIS A 646 -51.12 0.19 14.81
CA HIS A 646 -52.15 -0.74 14.33
C HIS A 646 -51.76 -2.21 14.55
N LEU A 647 -50.46 -2.51 14.48
CA LEU A 647 -49.87 -3.82 14.66
C LEU A 647 -48.50 -3.66 15.35
N LEU A 648 -48.35 -4.19 16.56
CA LEU A 648 -47.08 -4.24 17.28
C LEU A 648 -46.58 -5.69 17.33
N VAL A 649 -45.40 -5.94 16.76
CA VAL A 649 -44.76 -7.26 16.72
C VAL A 649 -43.43 -7.22 17.46
N THR A 650 -43.24 -8.12 18.41
CA THR A 650 -41.96 -8.36 19.09
C THR A 650 -41.50 -9.79 18.87
N ARG A 651 -40.22 -10.08 19.11
CA ARG A 651 -39.66 -11.42 18.85
C ARG A 651 -40.34 -12.52 19.67
N SER A 652 -40.76 -12.21 20.90
CA SER A 652 -41.51 -13.16 21.75
C SER A 652 -42.95 -13.34 21.30
N GLY A 653 -43.63 -12.26 20.87
CA GLY A 653 -45.03 -12.31 20.41
C GLY A 653 -45.27 -13.31 19.28
N VAL A 654 -44.27 -13.54 18.42
CA VAL A 654 -44.31 -14.52 17.32
C VAL A 654 -43.32 -15.68 17.45
N PHE A 655 -42.70 -15.89 18.61
CA PHE A 655 -41.66 -16.91 18.82
C PHE A 655 -42.09 -18.32 18.37
N ASN A 656 -43.34 -18.70 18.63
CA ASN A 656 -43.89 -19.99 18.22
C ASN A 656 -44.03 -20.10 16.69
N GLN A 657 -44.36 -19.00 16.00
CA GLN A 657 -44.45 -18.96 14.54
C GLN A 657 -43.05 -18.99 13.90
N LEU A 658 -42.08 -18.26 14.45
CA LEU A 658 -40.67 -18.31 14.02
C LEU A 658 -40.05 -19.72 14.13
N ARG A 659 -40.50 -20.55 15.09
CA ARG A 659 -39.87 -21.84 15.41
C ARG A 659 -40.64 -23.08 14.93
N PHE A 660 -41.96 -22.97 14.80
CA PHE A 660 -42.88 -24.06 14.50
C PHE A 660 -44.07 -23.63 13.62
N GLY A 661 -44.04 -22.41 13.07
CA GLY A 661 -45.10 -21.92 12.19
C GLY A 661 -45.12 -22.64 10.84
N THR A 662 -46.31 -22.67 10.24
CA THR A 662 -46.57 -23.04 8.85
C THR A 662 -47.19 -21.85 8.13
N LEU A 663 -47.18 -21.82 6.81
CA LEU A 663 -47.80 -20.74 6.02
C LEU A 663 -49.26 -20.46 6.46
N ALA A 664 -50.00 -21.52 6.80
CA ALA A 664 -51.37 -21.43 7.30
C ALA A 664 -51.44 -20.82 8.72
N THR A 665 -50.64 -21.28 9.69
CA THR A 665 -50.70 -20.78 11.07
C THR A 665 -50.16 -19.36 11.21
N VAL A 666 -49.18 -18.98 10.38
CA VAL A 666 -48.61 -17.64 10.32
C VAL A 666 -49.68 -16.66 9.82
N ARG A 667 -50.32 -16.94 8.68
CA ARG A 667 -51.42 -16.11 8.16
C ARG A 667 -52.60 -16.02 9.13
N GLN A 668 -53.05 -17.16 9.67
CA GLN A 668 -54.15 -17.18 10.64
C GLN A 668 -53.87 -16.30 11.87
N HIS A 669 -52.63 -16.21 12.34
CA HIS A 669 -52.24 -15.38 13.48
C HIS A 669 -52.43 -13.88 13.20
N PHE A 670 -51.89 -13.39 12.08
CA PHE A 670 -52.01 -11.96 11.73
C PHE A 670 -53.40 -11.58 11.21
N SER A 671 -54.07 -12.44 10.43
CA SER A 671 -55.47 -12.23 10.05
C SER A 671 -56.39 -12.14 11.27
N LYS A 672 -56.13 -12.93 12.34
CA LYS A 672 -56.88 -12.80 13.59
C LYS A 672 -56.61 -11.46 14.27
N GLN A 673 -55.35 -11.02 14.39
CA GLN A 673 -55.02 -9.71 14.98
C GLN A 673 -55.70 -8.55 14.24
N LEU A 674 -55.76 -8.61 12.91
CA LEU A 674 -56.50 -7.65 12.09
C LEU A 674 -58.00 -7.68 12.39
N GLN A 675 -58.61 -8.87 12.44
CA GLN A 675 -60.05 -9.02 12.70
C GLN A 675 -60.44 -8.57 14.12
N ASP A 676 -59.69 -9.01 15.14
CA ASP A 676 -59.89 -8.61 16.54
C ASP A 676 -59.82 -7.07 16.66
N ARG A 677 -58.88 -6.43 15.95
CA ARG A 677 -58.75 -4.96 15.89
C ARG A 677 -59.89 -4.26 15.14
N LEU A 678 -60.34 -4.80 14.00
CA LEU A 678 -61.45 -4.23 13.24
C LEU A 678 -62.76 -4.27 14.05
N VAL A 679 -63.00 -5.35 14.80
CA VAL A 679 -64.12 -5.48 15.73
C VAL A 679 -64.02 -4.46 16.87
N ALA A 680 -62.84 -4.33 17.51
CA ALA A 680 -62.63 -3.32 18.55
C ALA A 680 -62.87 -1.89 18.06
N ARG A 681 -62.37 -1.55 16.86
CA ARG A 681 -62.61 -0.23 16.23
C ARG A 681 -64.09 0.01 15.93
N GLN A 682 -64.81 -1.00 15.43
CA GLN A 682 -66.25 -0.84 15.17
C GLN A 682 -67.04 -0.67 16.47
N SER A 683 -66.72 -1.44 17.52
CA SER A 683 -67.33 -1.27 18.85
C SER A 683 -67.15 0.15 19.38
N ALA A 684 -65.93 0.71 19.30
CA ALA A 684 -65.66 2.08 19.72
C ALA A 684 -66.46 3.13 18.93
N ILE A 685 -66.67 2.94 17.63
CA ILE A 685 -67.50 3.82 16.79
C ILE A 685 -68.98 3.69 17.18
N ASP A 686 -69.46 2.46 17.37
CA ASP A 686 -70.84 2.13 17.76
C ASP A 686 -71.21 2.63 19.16
N THR A 687 -70.26 2.64 20.11
CA THR A 687 -70.47 3.18 21.46
C THR A 687 -70.47 4.71 21.44
N ASN A 688 -69.53 5.35 20.74
CA ASN A 688 -69.51 6.81 20.60
C ASN A 688 -70.75 7.36 19.86
N THR A 689 -71.30 6.63 18.89
CA THR A 689 -72.53 7.03 18.18
C THR A 689 -73.83 6.75 18.94
N LYS A 690 -73.79 6.02 20.07
CA LYS A 690 -74.91 5.83 21.01
C LYS A 690 -74.82 6.73 22.24
N GLY A 691 -73.76 7.55 22.34
CA GLY A 691 -73.53 8.52 23.43
C GLY A 691 -74.03 9.94 23.16
N ILE A 692 -74.88 10.13 22.14
CA ILE A 692 -75.49 11.39 21.72
C ILE A 692 -77.02 11.23 21.72
#